data_AF-A0AAV1ICR2-F1
#
_entry.id   AF-A0AAV1ICR2-F1
#
_cell.length_a   1.000
_cell.length_b   1.000
_cell.length_c   1.000
_cell.angle_alpha   90.00
_cell.angle_beta   90.00
_cell.angle_gamma   90.00
#
_symmetry.space_group_name_H-M   'P 1'
#
loop_
_entity.id
_entity.type
_entity.pdbx_description
1 polymer ?
#
loop_
_entity_poly.entity_id
_entity_poly.type
_entity_poly.pdbx_seq_one_letter_code
_entity_poly.pdbx_strand_id
1 'polypeptide(L)'
;MAIWLHGTLYVTIHEAKNVPLDRRIRLPDKAKHRLKPVDKLIGKVEKLTVGEHPSNAYVVVSIGDSRRARTSVKADANPQWGEAFSILVADQCDTVWLTLKDADMIGAPTLGVYGFPIEKLVEGEVFDGWFDLLDLANKPLKGTAVRATLSFRSVFKDPAYDNATHIGGVPDTYLPVRDGCRLTLYNDAHQDPSTPPVELPDGRAFHVRGAWCDLYEAICNAKHLIYVTGWSIYDKITLVRDPSKPMLPSQWPTLGELLVQKANEGVKVLLLVWDDATSVNNPLLKGGLMMTHDEETREYFANTKVVAAIVPREGGTEDSVTQKFTKGNMFTHHQKSVIIDAQDPRDPSMRQLVAFVGGLDLCDGRYDTSEHSLFHTLKTVHSEDFHQACAPNGGIKQGGPRQPWHDIHAKLEGPVATDVLVNFVQRWLKQAPNHKAELLPLPQIPHIVAPENQVRGPGDPAAFAIDPADPEAWRAQIFRSIDSDSAEGMPTGSEASALGLDSGKGKTIDKSIHSAYVTAIRRAQHFIYIENQYFLGSSHCWPANRNAPCRHLIPLEIALKIVSKINQGHRFAAYIVLPMYSEGDPETNSVQEILCFQTHTIRMMYGLIGQALKAKGSSDHPRDYLNFFCLGNREAKRPDDPVPEQLAPATSYAARALAERRFLIYVHSKLMIVDDEYVLLGSANINQRSQDGTRDTEIAVGASQHKYHNQDAVMPRGQVHGFRINLWREHTNAIFPSYYEPSSLQCVREVYGIAKTNWDAFIGPDIVDLYGHLLIYPMVVNQDGSVQELPGGECFPDSAAAVFGSSVGSMPDVLTT
;
A
#
# COMPACT_ATOMS: atom_id res chain seq x y z
N MET A 1 23.60 24.52 -9.81
CA MET A 1 22.90 23.22 -9.80
C MET A 1 21.68 23.38 -8.92
N ALA A 2 20.52 22.82 -9.27
CA ALA A 2 19.38 22.81 -8.38
C ALA A 2 19.73 22.02 -7.10
N ILE A 3 19.46 22.61 -5.94
CA ILE A 3 19.80 22.01 -4.64
C ILE A 3 18.69 21.04 -4.26
N TRP A 4 19.09 19.82 -3.89
CA TRP A 4 18.16 18.80 -3.39
C TRP A 4 17.99 18.93 -1.89
N LEU A 5 16.74 19.08 -1.46
CA LEU A 5 16.35 18.83 -0.08
C LEU A 5 15.98 17.35 0.06
N HIS A 6 17.00 16.47 0.13
CA HIS A 6 16.84 15.01 0.25
C HIS A 6 17.20 14.53 1.65
N GLY A 7 16.18 14.17 2.44
CA GLY A 7 16.34 13.86 3.86
C GLY A 7 15.06 13.93 4.66
N THR A 8 15.18 14.40 5.89
CA THR A 8 14.05 14.64 6.80
C THR A 8 14.09 16.10 7.26
N LEU A 9 13.00 16.82 7.02
CA LEU A 9 12.78 18.17 7.49
C LEU A 9 11.96 18.11 8.78
N TYR A 10 12.56 18.57 9.88
CA TYR A 10 11.90 18.66 11.18
C TYR A 10 11.37 20.09 11.36
N VAL A 11 10.07 20.21 11.59
CA VAL A 11 9.39 21.50 11.77
C VAL A 11 8.57 21.46 13.04
N THR A 12 8.77 22.41 13.95
CA THR A 12 7.86 22.65 15.07
C THR A 12 7.23 24.02 14.91
N ILE A 13 5.91 24.07 14.89
CA ILE A 13 5.15 25.33 14.89
C ILE A 13 4.66 25.56 16.31
N HIS A 14 5.26 26.53 16.98
CA HIS A 14 4.97 26.82 18.39
C HIS A 14 3.70 27.65 18.51
N GLU A 15 3.71 28.85 17.93
CA GLU A 15 2.67 29.86 18.13
C GLU A 15 2.70 30.93 17.04
N ALA A 16 1.63 31.73 16.93
CA ALA A 16 1.62 32.98 16.17
C ALA A 16 1.14 34.12 17.06
N LYS A 17 1.46 35.36 16.67
CA LYS A 17 0.98 36.57 17.35
C LYS A 17 0.39 37.57 16.37
N ASN A 18 -0.53 38.40 16.87
CA ASN A 18 -1.20 39.45 16.11
C ASN A 18 -1.80 38.94 14.79
N VAL A 19 -2.46 37.78 14.83
CA VAL A 19 -3.22 37.28 13.70
C VAL A 19 -4.39 38.25 13.44
N PRO A 20 -4.60 38.72 12.19
CA PRO A 20 -5.70 39.62 11.88
C PRO A 20 -7.05 39.06 12.34
N LEU A 21 -7.94 39.91 12.85
CA LEU A 21 -9.30 39.52 13.22
C LEU A 21 -10.19 39.38 11.97
N ASP A 22 -11.07 38.40 11.96
CA ASP A 22 -12.07 38.23 10.91
C ASP A 22 -13.23 39.23 11.11
N ARG A 23 -13.64 39.91 10.02
CA ARG A 23 -14.73 40.89 10.00
C ARG A 23 -15.92 40.33 9.22
N ARG A 24 -16.85 39.67 9.93
CA ARG A 24 -18.09 39.11 9.34
C ARG A 24 -19.35 39.93 9.61
N ILE A 25 -20.31 39.80 8.71
CA ILE A 25 -21.71 40.25 8.83
C ILE A 25 -22.55 39.06 9.34
N ARG A 26 -23.26 39.20 10.48
CA ARG A 26 -24.12 38.14 11.04
C ARG A 26 -25.55 38.24 10.47
N LEU A 27 -26.09 37.17 9.89
CA LEU A 27 -27.54 37.01 9.69
C LEU A 27 -28.16 36.36 10.96
N PRO A 28 -29.33 36.81 11.45
CA PRO A 28 -29.93 36.27 12.67
C PRO A 28 -30.34 34.79 12.53
N ASP A 29 -30.18 34.02 13.62
CA ASP A 29 -30.36 32.55 13.67
C ASP A 29 -31.73 32.01 13.22
N LYS A 30 -32.75 32.86 13.08
CA LYS A 30 -34.10 32.46 12.62
C LYS A 30 -34.21 32.25 11.10
N ALA A 31 -33.17 32.52 10.31
CA ALA A 31 -33.20 32.33 8.85
C ALA A 31 -32.76 30.92 8.37
N LYS A 32 -32.26 30.05 9.26
CA LYS A 32 -31.69 28.75 8.88
C LYS A 32 -32.68 27.69 8.37
N HIS A 33 -34.00 27.93 8.41
CA HIS A 33 -35.00 26.89 8.09
C HIS A 33 -36.03 27.18 6.98
N ARG A 34 -35.94 28.28 6.22
CA ARG A 34 -36.85 28.47 5.07
C ARG A 34 -36.18 29.22 3.91
N LEU A 35 -35.63 28.49 2.95
CA LEU A 35 -35.26 29.04 1.64
C LEU A 35 -36.51 29.09 0.76
N LYS A 36 -36.98 30.30 0.46
CA LYS A 36 -37.79 30.63 -0.72
C LYS A 36 -37.00 31.64 -1.58
N PRO A 37 -37.27 31.75 -2.89
CA PRO A 37 -36.39 32.43 -3.85
C PRO A 37 -36.12 33.89 -3.49
N VAL A 38 -34.86 34.26 -3.65
CA VAL A 38 -34.24 35.52 -3.26
C VAL A 38 -34.64 36.60 -4.27
N ASP A 39 -35.81 37.22 -4.11
CA ASP A 39 -36.15 38.45 -4.88
C ASP A 39 -37.03 39.45 -4.11
N LYS A 40 -37.26 39.26 -2.80
CA LYS A 40 -38.09 40.18 -1.98
C LYS A 40 -37.49 40.64 -0.65
N LEU A 41 -36.18 40.59 -0.48
CA LEU A 41 -35.50 41.01 0.75
C LEU A 41 -34.59 42.25 0.62
N ILE A 42 -34.85 43.15 -0.32
CA ILE A 42 -34.09 44.41 -0.49
C ILE A 42 -34.71 45.59 0.29
N GLY A 43 -35.75 45.35 1.10
CA GLY A 43 -36.51 46.43 1.76
C GLY A 43 -36.16 46.79 3.20
N LYS A 44 -35.45 45.95 3.97
CA LYS A 44 -35.19 46.18 5.40
C LYS A 44 -33.90 45.50 5.88
N VAL A 45 -32.75 46.12 5.62
CA VAL A 45 -31.47 45.76 6.25
C VAL A 45 -30.85 47.04 6.82
N GLU A 46 -31.45 47.57 7.88
CA GLU A 46 -30.79 48.55 8.75
C GLU A 46 -30.45 47.85 10.06
N LYS A 47 -29.14 47.87 10.40
CA LYS A 47 -28.45 47.21 11.53
C LYS A 47 -27.91 45.80 11.26
N LEU A 48 -26.94 45.71 10.36
CA LEU A 48 -25.92 44.66 10.40
C LEU A 48 -24.73 45.18 11.22
N THR A 49 -24.49 44.61 12.40
CA THR A 49 -23.26 44.86 13.17
C THR A 49 -22.16 43.91 12.68
N VAL A 50 -21.04 44.47 12.24
CA VAL A 50 -19.79 43.73 11.97
C VAL A 50 -19.15 43.44 13.34
N GLY A 51 -19.11 42.17 13.73
CA GLY A 51 -18.34 41.74 14.90
C GLY A 51 -16.92 41.38 14.48
N GLU A 52 -15.91 41.83 15.24
CA GLU A 52 -14.55 41.33 15.10
C GLU A 52 -14.44 40.02 15.89
N HIS A 53 -14.04 38.94 15.21
CA HIS A 53 -13.86 37.62 15.81
C HIS A 53 -12.42 37.14 15.59
N PRO A 54 -11.87 36.33 16.51
CA PRO A 54 -10.59 35.67 16.28
C PRO A 54 -10.65 34.85 14.98
N SER A 55 -9.67 35.03 14.10
CA SER A 55 -9.53 34.19 12.91
C SER A 55 -9.28 32.74 13.30
N ASN A 56 -9.83 31.81 12.52
CA ASN A 56 -9.57 30.38 12.68
C ASN A 56 -8.24 30.04 12.01
N ALA A 57 -7.15 30.31 12.72
CA ALA A 57 -5.80 30.33 12.18
C ALA A 57 -5.17 28.92 12.14
N TYR A 58 -4.40 28.65 11.09
CA TYR A 58 -3.50 27.49 11.00
C TYR A 58 -2.29 27.82 10.12
N VAL A 59 -1.20 27.10 10.32
CA VAL A 59 0.02 27.24 9.53
C VAL A 59 0.16 26.04 8.59
N VAL A 60 0.59 26.31 7.36
CA VAL A 60 0.92 25.32 6.34
C VAL A 60 2.43 25.35 6.09
N VAL A 61 3.05 24.19 6.09
CA VAL A 61 4.43 24.00 5.63
C VAL A 61 4.39 23.52 4.18
N SER A 62 5.02 24.26 3.27
CA SER A 62 5.12 23.90 1.85
C SER A 62 6.56 23.87 1.35
N ILE A 63 6.82 23.05 0.36
CA ILE A 63 8.10 22.95 -0.35
C ILE A 63 7.82 23.25 -1.81
N GLY A 64 8.34 24.37 -2.32
CA GLY A 64 7.78 25.00 -3.52
C GLY A 64 6.27 25.24 -3.36
N ASP A 65 5.49 24.84 -4.36
CA ASP A 65 4.02 24.95 -4.34
C ASP A 65 3.32 23.77 -3.62
N SER A 66 4.10 22.79 -3.13
CA SER A 66 3.55 21.56 -2.56
C SER A 66 3.38 21.66 -1.05
N ARG A 67 2.14 21.52 -0.56
CA ARG A 67 1.87 21.38 0.88
C ARG A 67 2.41 20.06 1.41
N ARG A 68 3.20 20.12 2.49
CA ARG A 68 3.76 18.95 3.17
C ARG A 68 3.18 18.68 4.55
N ALA A 69 2.91 19.74 5.32
CA ALA A 69 2.29 19.63 6.64
C ALA A 69 1.35 20.80 6.92
N ARG A 70 0.51 20.67 7.94
CA ARG A 70 -0.31 21.76 8.46
C ARG A 70 -0.64 21.55 9.92
N THR A 71 -0.83 22.64 10.65
CA THR A 71 -1.27 22.57 12.05
C THR A 71 -2.78 22.35 12.17
N SER A 72 -3.24 22.07 13.39
CA SER A 72 -4.64 22.23 13.79
C SER A 72 -5.12 23.68 13.62
N VAL A 73 -6.44 23.86 13.52
CA VAL A 73 -7.07 25.18 13.42
C VAL A 73 -7.36 25.70 14.82
N LYS A 74 -6.96 26.94 15.13
CA LYS A 74 -7.20 27.57 16.43
C LYS A 74 -7.83 28.96 16.28
N ALA A 75 -8.92 29.17 17.02
CA ALA A 75 -9.71 30.40 17.04
C ALA A 75 -9.12 31.41 18.05
N ASP A 76 -7.93 31.95 17.77
CA ASP A 76 -7.23 32.89 18.68
C ASP A 76 -6.43 33.92 17.87
N ALA A 77 -6.28 35.13 18.40
CA ALA A 77 -5.39 36.15 17.83
C ALA A 77 -3.91 35.83 18.06
N ASN A 78 -3.60 35.00 19.07
CA ASN A 78 -2.28 34.50 19.40
C ASN A 78 -2.29 32.96 19.56
N PRO A 79 -2.61 32.22 18.49
CA PRO A 79 -2.79 30.77 18.57
C PRO A 79 -1.50 30.06 18.99
N GLN A 80 -1.64 29.10 19.90
CA GLN A 80 -0.56 28.26 20.41
C GLN A 80 -0.76 26.84 19.89
N TRP A 81 0.09 26.31 19.01
CA TRP A 81 -0.06 24.94 18.49
C TRP A 81 0.83 23.94 19.22
N GLY A 82 2.13 24.20 19.30
CA GLY A 82 3.11 23.25 19.83
C GLY A 82 3.17 21.94 19.04
N GLU A 83 2.90 22.00 17.73
CA GLU A 83 2.81 20.83 16.86
C GLU A 83 4.13 20.63 16.11
N ALA A 84 4.64 19.39 16.12
CA ALA A 84 5.88 19.01 15.46
C ALA A 84 5.61 18.06 14.29
N PHE A 85 6.43 18.17 13.25
CA PHE A 85 6.33 17.41 12.00
C PHE A 85 7.70 16.87 11.63
N SER A 86 7.75 15.57 11.29
CA SER A 86 8.90 14.92 10.69
C SER A 86 8.56 14.62 9.23
N ILE A 87 9.03 15.49 8.33
CA ILE A 87 8.61 15.47 6.93
C ILE A 87 9.71 14.82 6.10
N LEU A 88 9.42 13.67 5.51
CA LEU A 88 10.29 13.06 4.51
C LEU A 88 10.25 13.91 3.23
N VAL A 89 11.43 14.27 2.72
CA VAL A 89 11.59 15.20 1.60
C VAL A 89 12.60 14.69 0.59
N ALA A 90 12.29 14.91 -0.69
CA ALA A 90 13.15 14.63 -1.84
C ALA A 90 12.71 15.59 -2.96
N ASP A 91 13.07 16.85 -2.81
CA ASP A 91 12.57 17.95 -3.63
C ASP A 91 13.71 18.81 -4.19
N GLN A 92 13.55 19.28 -5.42
CA GLN A 92 14.36 20.35 -6.00
C GLN A 92 13.58 21.65 -5.94
N CYS A 93 14.02 22.57 -5.08
CA CYS A 93 13.40 23.88 -4.90
C CYS A 93 14.33 24.79 -4.09
N ASP A 94 13.98 26.08 -4.03
CA ASP A 94 14.84 27.09 -3.40
C ASP A 94 14.35 27.49 -1.99
N THR A 95 13.09 27.19 -1.65
CA THR A 95 12.46 27.71 -0.42
C THR A 95 11.49 26.73 0.22
N VAL A 96 11.55 26.63 1.55
CA VAL A 96 10.50 26.06 2.40
C VAL A 96 9.62 27.19 2.90
N TRP A 97 8.32 27.11 2.69
CA TRP A 97 7.37 28.17 3.05
C TRP A 97 6.58 27.80 4.31
N LEU A 98 6.45 28.77 5.21
CA LEU A 98 5.37 28.80 6.21
C LEU A 98 4.29 29.76 5.73
N THR A 99 3.06 29.27 5.66
CA THR A 99 1.91 30.06 5.21
C THR A 99 0.84 30.04 6.29
N LEU A 100 0.59 31.20 6.91
CA LEU A 100 -0.50 31.39 7.86
C LEU A 100 -1.81 31.60 7.07
N LYS A 101 -2.86 30.88 7.45
CA LYS A 101 -4.17 30.89 6.77
C LYS A 101 -5.33 30.98 7.76
N ASP A 102 -6.46 31.48 7.27
CA ASP A 102 -7.76 31.43 7.97
C ASP A 102 -8.63 30.31 7.39
N ALA A 103 -9.20 29.46 8.23
CA ALA A 103 -10.06 28.34 7.83
C ALA A 103 -11.51 28.74 7.53
N ASP A 104 -11.97 29.90 8.01
CA ASP A 104 -13.41 30.26 7.99
C ASP A 104 -13.87 30.98 6.72
N MET A 105 -12.94 31.53 5.96
CA MET A 105 -13.25 32.25 4.72
C MET A 105 -13.26 31.29 3.52
N ILE A 106 -14.22 31.47 2.60
CA ILE A 106 -14.30 30.71 1.35
C ILE A 106 -12.94 30.82 0.63
N GLY A 107 -12.31 29.68 0.35
CA GLY A 107 -10.99 29.59 -0.28
C GLY A 107 -9.79 29.56 0.68
N ALA A 108 -10.00 29.67 1.99
CA ALA A 108 -8.97 29.67 3.04
C ALA A 108 -7.79 30.61 2.73
N PRO A 109 -8.03 31.94 2.74
CA PRO A 109 -7.09 32.94 2.26
C PRO A 109 -5.81 32.96 3.08
N THR A 110 -4.71 33.26 2.40
CA THR A 110 -3.39 33.44 3.00
C THR A 110 -3.36 34.75 3.77
N LEU A 111 -3.10 34.66 5.07
CA LEU A 111 -2.92 35.80 5.96
C LEU A 111 -1.49 36.35 5.92
N GLY A 112 -0.51 35.47 5.70
CA GLY A 112 0.90 35.86 5.53
C GLY A 112 1.82 34.67 5.26
N VAL A 113 3.03 34.94 4.78
CA VAL A 113 4.03 33.94 4.42
C VAL A 113 5.42 34.27 4.96
N TYR A 114 6.23 33.25 5.18
CA TYR A 114 7.67 33.39 5.41
C TYR A 114 8.43 32.26 4.70
N GLY A 115 9.52 32.60 4.02
CA GLY A 115 10.33 31.66 3.24
C GLY A 115 11.69 31.39 3.90
N PHE A 116 12.00 30.11 4.12
CA PHE A 116 13.31 29.64 4.56
C PHE A 116 14.13 29.19 3.36
N PRO A 117 15.32 29.75 3.14
CA PRO A 117 16.17 29.36 2.01
C PRO A 117 16.73 27.95 2.24
N ILE A 118 16.62 27.10 1.21
CA ILE A 118 17.03 25.69 1.29
C ILE A 118 18.54 25.52 1.40
N GLU A 119 19.32 26.40 0.78
CA GLU A 119 20.78 26.45 0.88
C GLU A 119 21.25 26.36 2.35
N LYS A 120 20.70 27.23 3.19
CA LYS A 120 21.01 27.29 4.62
C LYS A 120 20.58 26.04 5.38
N LEU A 121 19.40 25.49 5.07
CA LEU A 121 18.91 24.25 5.68
C LEU A 121 19.84 23.07 5.35
N VAL A 122 20.29 22.96 4.10
CA VAL A 122 21.20 21.89 3.64
C VAL A 122 22.57 22.01 4.28
N GLU A 123 23.07 23.23 4.48
CA GLU A 123 24.30 23.51 5.23
C GLU A 123 24.20 23.12 6.71
N GLY A 124 22.98 22.97 7.25
CA GLY A 124 22.70 22.54 8.61
C GLY A 124 22.32 23.67 9.56
N GLU A 125 21.97 24.86 9.04
CA GLU A 125 21.44 25.96 9.85
C GLU A 125 20.13 25.52 10.53
N VAL A 126 20.05 25.72 11.85
CA VAL A 126 18.82 25.53 12.62
C VAL A 126 18.17 26.89 12.78
N PHE A 127 16.95 27.03 12.30
CA PHE A 127 16.14 28.22 12.48
C PHE A 127 15.29 28.06 13.73
N ASP A 128 15.45 28.94 14.71
CA ASP A 128 14.62 28.95 15.91
C ASP A 128 14.33 30.39 16.35
N GLY A 129 13.06 30.79 16.31
CA GLY A 129 12.68 32.15 16.69
C GLY A 129 11.34 32.61 16.12
N TRP A 130 11.15 33.93 16.16
CA TRP A 130 9.98 34.61 15.59
C TRP A 130 10.29 35.06 14.16
N PHE A 131 9.38 34.76 13.25
CA PHE A 131 9.48 35.11 11.83
C PHE A 131 8.33 36.04 11.45
N ASP A 132 8.65 37.29 11.15
CA ASP A 132 7.68 38.31 10.72
C ASP A 132 7.14 37.96 9.32
N LEU A 133 5.82 37.84 9.21
CA LEU A 133 5.19 37.38 7.97
C LEU A 133 5.10 38.52 6.95
N LEU A 134 5.18 38.14 5.68
CA LEU A 134 4.96 39.01 4.53
C LEU A 134 3.55 38.79 3.96
N ASP A 135 2.96 39.83 3.39
CA ASP A 135 1.78 39.68 2.55
C ASP A 135 2.14 39.09 1.17
N LEU A 136 1.13 38.78 0.35
CA LEU A 136 1.33 38.24 -1.00
C LEU A 136 2.03 39.21 -1.97
N ALA A 137 2.20 40.49 -1.59
CA ALA A 137 2.94 41.51 -2.33
C ALA A 137 4.36 41.72 -1.76
N ASN A 138 4.84 40.79 -0.92
CA ASN A 138 6.14 40.83 -0.24
C ASN A 138 6.33 42.04 0.69
N LYS A 139 5.24 42.60 1.23
CA LYS A 139 5.31 43.68 2.24
C LYS A 139 5.20 43.10 3.64
N PRO A 140 5.98 43.60 4.61
CA PRO A 140 5.85 43.17 6.00
C PRO A 140 4.46 43.41 6.56
N LEU A 141 3.87 42.37 7.17
CA LEU A 141 2.65 42.48 7.95
C LEU A 141 2.98 43.07 9.32
N LYS A 142 2.20 44.08 9.74
CA LYS A 142 2.53 44.85 10.93
C LYS A 142 2.30 44.02 12.20
N GLY A 143 3.38 43.45 12.72
CA GLY A 143 3.43 42.72 14.00
C GLY A 143 2.94 41.27 13.94
N THR A 144 2.43 40.80 12.81
CA THR A 144 2.02 39.41 12.61
C THR A 144 3.24 38.53 12.35
N ALA A 145 3.46 37.55 13.21
CA ALA A 145 4.62 36.67 13.13
C ALA A 145 4.28 35.25 13.61
N VAL A 146 5.06 34.28 13.17
CA VAL A 146 5.00 32.88 13.61
C VAL A 146 6.29 32.52 14.33
N ARG A 147 6.19 31.88 15.49
CA ARG A 147 7.32 31.27 16.18
C ARG A 147 7.44 29.81 15.75
N ALA A 148 8.58 29.45 15.18
CA ALA A 148 8.83 28.11 14.69
C ALA A 148 10.28 27.67 14.93
N THR A 149 10.49 26.36 14.92
CA THR A 149 11.81 25.75 14.87
C THR A 149 11.89 24.86 13.62
N LEU A 150 12.88 25.09 12.76
CA LEU A 150 13.12 24.29 11.55
C LEU A 150 14.56 23.80 11.53
N SER A 151 14.73 22.51 11.23
CA SER A 151 16.05 21.92 10.96
C SER A 151 15.92 20.82 9.91
N PHE A 152 17.02 20.51 9.23
CA PHE A 152 17.04 19.50 8.17
C PHE A 152 18.19 18.50 8.41
N ARG A 153 17.87 17.22 8.33
CA ARG A 153 18.85 16.13 8.32
C ARG A 153 18.90 15.54 6.91
N SER A 154 19.99 15.81 6.20
CA SER A 154 20.27 15.18 4.91
C SER A 154 20.42 13.66 5.06
N VAL A 155 19.96 12.90 4.06
CA VAL A 155 20.20 11.44 4.00
C VAL A 155 21.69 11.10 4.04
N PHE A 156 22.56 11.93 3.45
CA PHE A 156 24.01 11.68 3.40
C PHE A 156 24.70 11.86 4.77
N LYS A 157 24.01 12.43 5.75
CA LYS A 157 24.47 12.52 7.14
C LYS A 157 23.93 11.37 8.00
N ASP A 158 23.05 10.52 7.47
CA ASP A 158 22.53 9.34 8.15
C ASP A 158 23.51 8.16 7.96
N PRO A 159 24.14 7.64 9.03
CA PRO A 159 25.12 6.56 8.90
C PRO A 159 24.54 5.30 8.24
N ALA A 160 23.23 5.06 8.38
CA ALA A 160 22.55 3.92 7.80
C ALA A 160 22.26 4.11 6.29
N TYR A 161 22.46 5.29 5.71
CA TYR A 161 22.17 5.50 4.29
C TYR A 161 23.14 4.75 3.37
N ASP A 162 24.44 4.82 3.65
CA ASP A 162 25.49 4.21 2.81
C ASP A 162 26.15 2.99 3.44
N ASN A 163 25.96 2.76 4.74
CA ASN A 163 26.62 1.69 5.49
C ASN A 163 25.65 1.02 6.48
N ALA A 164 24.38 0.84 6.12
CA ALA A 164 23.47 0.05 6.96
C ALA A 164 24.01 -1.37 7.13
N THR A 165 24.25 -1.77 8.37
CA THR A 165 24.54 -3.15 8.76
C THR A 165 23.28 -3.93 9.15
N HIS A 166 22.15 -3.22 9.28
CA HIS A 166 20.81 -3.74 9.53
C HIS A 166 19.77 -2.70 9.11
N ILE A 167 18.67 -3.12 8.50
CA ILE A 167 17.56 -2.23 8.11
C ILE A 167 16.79 -1.74 9.34
N GLY A 168 16.83 -2.43 10.47
CA GLY A 168 16.29 -1.93 11.75
C GLY A 168 14.77 -1.83 11.82
N GLY A 169 14.29 -1.29 12.95
CA GLY A 169 12.94 -0.75 13.04
C GLY A 169 12.86 0.63 12.38
N VAL A 170 11.65 1.02 12.00
CA VAL A 170 11.36 2.36 11.48
C VAL A 170 11.09 3.27 12.68
N PRO A 171 11.88 4.35 12.87
CA PRO A 171 11.69 5.28 13.97
C PRO A 171 10.40 6.09 13.79
N ASP A 172 9.94 6.76 14.85
CA ASP A 172 8.83 7.70 14.83
C ASP A 172 7.59 7.10 14.16
N THR A 173 7.10 5.99 14.70
CA THR A 173 5.89 5.32 14.23
C THR A 173 5.00 4.96 15.40
N TYR A 174 3.69 4.97 15.16
CA TYR A 174 2.70 4.74 16.20
C TYR A 174 2.75 3.33 16.78
N LEU A 175 2.96 2.32 15.94
CA LEU A 175 3.14 0.94 16.38
C LEU A 175 4.64 0.61 16.40
N PRO A 176 5.19 0.19 17.55
CA PRO A 176 6.61 0.02 17.74
C PRO A 176 7.06 -1.28 17.10
N VAL A 177 8.37 -1.38 16.92
CA VAL A 177 9.01 -2.63 16.56
C VAL A 177 8.90 -3.65 17.69
N ARG A 178 8.67 -4.92 17.35
CA ARG A 178 8.49 -6.06 18.25
C ARG A 178 9.55 -7.13 18.00
N ASP A 179 10.25 -7.52 19.05
CA ASP A 179 11.15 -8.67 19.06
C ASP A 179 10.42 -9.94 19.49
N GLY A 180 11.07 -11.09 19.29
CA GLY A 180 10.52 -12.40 19.64
C GLY A 180 9.33 -12.83 18.78
N CYS A 181 9.24 -12.33 17.55
CA CYS A 181 8.19 -12.69 16.61
C CYS A 181 8.57 -13.93 15.80
N ARG A 182 7.57 -14.53 15.14
CA ARG A 182 7.76 -15.47 14.02
C ARG A 182 6.97 -15.01 12.81
N LEU A 183 7.57 -15.09 11.63
CA LEU A 183 6.88 -14.91 10.37
C LEU A 183 6.91 -16.19 9.54
N THR A 184 5.76 -16.53 8.97
CA THR A 184 5.67 -17.47 7.83
C THR A 184 5.28 -16.66 6.61
N LEU A 185 6.10 -16.71 5.56
CA LEU A 185 5.87 -16.00 4.29
C LEU A 185 5.18 -16.96 3.31
N TYR A 186 4.14 -16.47 2.65
CA TYR A 186 3.40 -17.21 1.64
C TYR A 186 3.51 -16.51 0.29
N ASN A 187 3.89 -17.26 -0.74
CA ASN A 187 3.59 -16.94 -2.13
C ASN A 187 2.30 -17.66 -2.50
N ASP A 188 1.34 -16.93 -3.04
CA ASP A 188 -0.01 -17.35 -3.40
C ASP A 188 -0.88 -17.88 -2.25
N ALA A 189 -2.14 -18.18 -2.57
CA ALA A 189 -3.09 -18.78 -1.64
C ALA A 189 -2.72 -20.23 -1.31
N HIS A 190 -2.10 -20.95 -2.25
CA HIS A 190 -1.76 -22.35 -2.12
C HIS A 190 -0.43 -22.67 -2.84
N GLN A 191 0.24 -23.75 -2.41
CA GLN A 191 1.50 -24.21 -3.00
C GLN A 191 1.45 -25.74 -3.07
N ASP A 192 2.04 -26.33 -4.12
CA ASP A 192 2.15 -27.79 -4.21
C ASP A 192 3.04 -28.30 -3.06
N PRO A 193 2.54 -29.18 -2.17
CA PRO A 193 3.34 -29.77 -1.09
C PRO A 193 4.57 -30.56 -1.57
N SER A 194 4.61 -30.96 -2.85
CA SER A 194 5.73 -31.67 -3.48
C SER A 194 6.87 -30.74 -3.91
N THR A 195 6.64 -29.42 -3.93
CA THR A 195 7.63 -28.42 -4.31
C THR A 195 8.87 -28.53 -3.42
N PRO A 196 10.07 -28.73 -4.01
CA PRO A 196 11.29 -28.85 -3.22
C PRO A 196 11.56 -27.61 -2.37
N PRO A 197 12.06 -27.76 -1.13
CA PRO A 197 12.51 -26.63 -0.34
C PRO A 197 13.68 -25.88 -0.99
N VAL A 198 13.88 -24.63 -0.59
CA VAL A 198 15.09 -23.88 -0.90
C VAL A 198 16.09 -24.09 0.24
N GLU A 199 17.20 -24.77 -0.07
CA GLU A 199 18.28 -25.01 0.88
C GLU A 199 18.98 -23.71 1.27
N LEU A 200 19.19 -23.52 2.57
CA LEU A 200 19.92 -22.38 3.14
C LEU A 200 21.36 -22.81 3.51
N PRO A 201 22.35 -21.90 3.46
CA PRO A 201 23.76 -22.24 3.69
C PRO A 201 24.10 -22.81 5.07
N ASP A 202 23.22 -22.65 6.06
CA ASP A 202 23.39 -23.20 7.40
C ASP A 202 22.73 -24.57 7.59
N GLY A 203 22.30 -25.21 6.50
CA GLY A 203 21.69 -26.54 6.50
C GLY A 203 20.20 -26.56 6.86
N ARG A 204 19.59 -25.39 7.06
CA ARG A 204 18.12 -25.25 7.14
C ARG A 204 17.53 -25.06 5.75
N ALA A 205 16.21 -24.97 5.68
CA ALA A 205 15.49 -24.80 4.44
C ALA A 205 14.35 -23.79 4.58
N PHE A 206 14.07 -23.06 3.50
CA PHE A 206 12.80 -22.39 3.31
C PHE A 206 11.81 -23.39 2.69
N HIS A 207 10.72 -23.64 3.41
CA HIS A 207 9.65 -24.53 2.96
C HIS A 207 8.48 -23.70 2.46
N VAL A 208 8.00 -24.01 1.25
CA VAL A 208 6.77 -23.43 0.72
C VAL A 208 5.58 -23.93 1.54
N ARG A 209 4.58 -23.06 1.73
CA ARG A 209 3.35 -23.35 2.48
C ARG A 209 2.17 -22.67 1.80
N GLY A 210 0.98 -23.26 1.91
CA GLY A 210 -0.26 -22.64 1.40
C GLY A 210 -0.91 -21.72 2.43
N ALA A 211 -1.03 -20.43 2.12
CA ALA A 211 -1.63 -19.43 3.00
C ALA A 211 -3.04 -19.82 3.48
N TRP A 212 -3.89 -20.25 2.56
CA TRP A 212 -5.28 -20.60 2.86
C TRP A 212 -5.41 -21.94 3.60
N CYS A 213 -4.45 -22.87 3.43
CA CYS A 213 -4.41 -24.10 4.23
C CYS A 213 -4.06 -23.81 5.68
N ASP A 214 -3.00 -23.03 5.92
CA ASP A 214 -2.63 -22.60 7.28
C ASP A 214 -3.76 -21.79 7.94
N LEU A 215 -4.47 -20.95 7.17
CA LEU A 215 -5.63 -20.21 7.66
C LEU A 215 -6.81 -21.14 8.00
N TYR A 216 -7.13 -22.11 7.13
CA TYR A 216 -8.18 -23.09 7.36
C TYR A 216 -7.94 -23.87 8.66
N GLU A 217 -6.71 -24.36 8.85
CA GLU A 217 -6.31 -25.04 10.09
C GLU A 217 -6.45 -24.13 11.30
N ALA A 218 -6.03 -22.87 11.20
CA ALA A 218 -6.18 -21.89 12.28
C ALA A 218 -7.66 -21.69 12.64
N ILE A 219 -8.54 -21.50 11.65
CA ILE A 219 -10.00 -21.34 11.86
C ILE A 219 -10.60 -22.56 12.56
N CYS A 220 -10.27 -23.76 12.09
CA CYS A 220 -10.76 -24.99 12.70
C CYS A 220 -10.35 -25.10 14.18
N ASN A 221 -9.12 -24.69 14.49
CA ASN A 221 -8.53 -24.80 15.82
C ASN A 221 -8.84 -23.64 16.78
N ALA A 222 -9.46 -22.56 16.31
CA ALA A 222 -9.85 -21.43 17.16
C ALA A 222 -10.83 -21.82 18.26
N LYS A 223 -10.70 -21.18 19.42
CA LYS A 223 -11.51 -21.44 20.62
C LYS A 223 -12.16 -20.18 21.20
N HIS A 224 -11.67 -18.99 20.88
CA HIS A 224 -12.12 -17.75 21.50
C HIS A 224 -12.52 -16.68 20.50
N LEU A 225 -11.69 -16.38 19.51
CA LEU A 225 -11.95 -15.30 18.55
C LEU A 225 -11.45 -15.61 17.13
N ILE A 226 -12.20 -15.08 16.17
CA ILE A 226 -11.81 -14.95 14.76
C ILE A 226 -12.27 -13.57 14.29
N TYR A 227 -11.33 -12.63 14.14
CA TYR A 227 -11.62 -11.27 13.68
C TYR A 227 -11.05 -11.08 12.28
N VAL A 228 -11.86 -10.60 11.34
CA VAL A 228 -11.49 -10.51 9.93
C VAL A 228 -11.72 -9.10 9.40
N THR A 229 -10.73 -8.53 8.72
CA THR A 229 -10.92 -7.37 7.84
C THR A 229 -10.74 -7.80 6.39
N GLY A 230 -11.60 -7.32 5.50
CA GLY A 230 -11.45 -7.54 4.06
C GLY A 230 -11.98 -6.34 3.28
N TRP A 231 -11.34 -6.09 2.14
CA TRP A 231 -11.93 -5.24 1.11
C TRP A 231 -13.13 -5.93 0.48
N SER A 232 -13.02 -7.26 0.30
CA SER A 232 -14.14 -8.13 -0.04
C SER A 232 -14.00 -9.44 0.73
N ILE A 233 -15.12 -9.98 1.20
CA ILE A 233 -15.21 -11.33 1.74
C ILE A 233 -16.31 -12.02 0.95
N TYR A 234 -16.08 -13.27 0.54
CA TYR A 234 -17.09 -14.05 -0.14
C TYR A 234 -17.36 -15.35 0.63
N ASP A 235 -18.58 -15.52 1.10
CA ASP A 235 -18.98 -16.64 1.96
C ASP A 235 -18.85 -18.01 1.29
N LYS A 236 -18.86 -18.07 -0.05
CA LYS A 236 -18.93 -19.33 -0.81
C LYS A 236 -17.57 -19.91 -1.21
N ILE A 237 -16.47 -19.18 -1.00
CA ILE A 237 -15.15 -19.75 -1.33
C ILE A 237 -14.83 -20.92 -0.40
N THR A 238 -14.01 -21.83 -0.89
CA THR A 238 -13.36 -22.85 -0.08
C THR A 238 -11.86 -22.54 0.03
N LEU A 239 -11.34 -22.60 1.26
CA LEU A 239 -9.94 -22.27 1.56
C LEU A 239 -8.99 -23.39 1.13
N VAL A 240 -9.43 -24.65 1.26
CA VAL A 240 -8.65 -25.80 0.85
C VAL A 240 -9.21 -26.33 -0.45
N ARG A 241 -8.37 -26.35 -1.47
CA ARG A 241 -8.58 -27.08 -2.71
C ARG A 241 -7.27 -27.80 -2.94
N ASP A 242 -7.31 -29.10 -3.18
CA ASP A 242 -6.08 -29.87 -3.34
C ASP A 242 -6.05 -30.34 -4.79
N PRO A 243 -5.20 -29.76 -5.66
CA PRO A 243 -5.12 -30.19 -7.06
C PRO A 243 -4.61 -31.64 -7.20
N SER A 244 -3.96 -32.19 -6.17
CA SER A 244 -3.51 -33.59 -6.13
C SER A 244 -4.60 -34.57 -5.67
N LYS A 245 -5.70 -34.08 -5.07
CA LYS A 245 -6.85 -34.90 -4.69
C LYS A 245 -8.02 -34.63 -5.64
N PRO A 246 -8.76 -35.67 -6.08
CA PRO A 246 -9.87 -35.52 -7.03
C PRO A 246 -11.13 -34.89 -6.42
N MET A 247 -11.01 -34.17 -5.30
CA MET A 247 -12.15 -33.58 -4.63
C MET A 247 -12.53 -32.24 -5.26
N LEU A 248 -13.81 -32.08 -5.62
CA LEU A 248 -14.33 -30.80 -6.10
C LEU A 248 -14.37 -29.78 -4.95
N PRO A 249 -14.24 -28.47 -5.23
CA PRO A 249 -14.35 -27.42 -4.21
C PRO A 249 -15.59 -27.59 -3.32
N SER A 250 -16.76 -27.90 -3.91
CA SER A 250 -18.02 -28.18 -3.22
C SER A 250 -18.03 -29.32 -2.18
N GLN A 251 -16.95 -30.08 -2.04
CA GLN A 251 -16.82 -31.12 -1.02
C GLN A 251 -16.13 -30.63 0.27
N TRP A 252 -15.55 -29.43 0.24
CA TRP A 252 -15.02 -28.74 1.42
C TRP A 252 -16.06 -27.76 1.97
N PRO A 253 -16.10 -27.52 3.29
CA PRO A 253 -16.99 -26.49 3.84
C PRO A 253 -16.60 -25.13 3.28
N THR A 254 -17.59 -24.32 2.94
CA THR A 254 -17.33 -22.93 2.53
C THR A 254 -16.81 -22.10 3.69
N LEU A 255 -16.20 -20.96 3.41
CA LEU A 255 -15.77 -20.01 4.44
C LEU A 255 -16.95 -19.61 5.34
N GLY A 256 -18.11 -19.32 4.75
CA GLY A 256 -19.33 -18.96 5.48
C GLY A 256 -19.77 -20.07 6.43
N GLU A 257 -19.83 -21.32 5.96
CA GLU A 257 -20.20 -22.47 6.78
C GLU A 257 -19.23 -22.69 7.94
N LEU A 258 -17.93 -22.58 7.66
CA LEU A 258 -16.88 -22.73 8.66
C LEU A 258 -16.99 -21.65 9.74
N LEU A 259 -17.15 -20.38 9.37
CA LEU A 259 -17.30 -19.28 10.33
C LEU A 259 -18.58 -19.41 11.18
N VAL A 260 -19.70 -19.80 10.56
CA VAL A 260 -20.95 -20.07 11.29
C VAL A 260 -20.79 -21.23 12.26
N GLN A 261 -20.11 -22.30 11.85
CA GLN A 261 -19.81 -23.43 12.73
C GLN A 261 -19.00 -22.97 13.95
N LYS A 262 -17.90 -22.23 13.75
CA LYS A 262 -17.09 -21.71 14.86
C LYS A 262 -17.87 -20.79 15.78
N ALA A 263 -18.72 -19.92 15.24
CA ALA A 263 -19.59 -19.06 16.03
C ALA A 263 -20.61 -19.86 16.85
N ASN A 264 -21.13 -20.97 16.31
CA ASN A 264 -22.03 -21.88 17.02
C ASN A 264 -21.35 -22.65 18.16
N GLU A 265 -20.05 -22.96 18.01
CA GLU A 265 -19.19 -23.54 19.05
C GLU A 265 -18.84 -22.56 20.17
N GLY A 266 -19.19 -21.27 20.04
CA GLY A 266 -18.96 -20.23 21.03
C GLY A 266 -17.75 -19.33 20.76
N VAL A 267 -17.06 -19.50 19.62
CA VAL A 267 -16.01 -18.59 19.17
C VAL A 267 -16.63 -17.26 18.77
N LYS A 268 -16.04 -16.14 19.19
CA LYS A 268 -16.50 -14.80 18.78
C LYS A 268 -15.98 -14.49 17.38
N VAL A 269 -16.87 -14.46 16.39
CA VAL A 269 -16.52 -14.22 14.99
C VAL A 269 -17.00 -12.83 14.56
N LEU A 270 -16.06 -11.92 14.27
CA LEU A 270 -16.32 -10.52 13.89
C LEU A 270 -15.72 -10.19 12.53
N LEU A 271 -16.53 -9.71 11.60
CA LEU A 271 -16.10 -9.33 10.25
C LEU A 271 -16.28 -7.82 10.10
N LEU A 272 -15.23 -7.14 9.63
CA LEU A 272 -15.25 -5.73 9.25
C LEU A 272 -14.96 -5.63 7.75
N VAL A 273 -16.02 -5.53 6.95
CA VAL A 273 -15.97 -5.57 5.48
C VAL A 273 -16.21 -4.16 4.94
N TRP A 274 -15.53 -3.78 3.86
CA TRP A 274 -15.81 -2.52 3.19
C TRP A 274 -17.22 -2.52 2.57
N ASP A 275 -17.95 -1.42 2.70
CA ASP A 275 -19.23 -1.15 2.04
C ASP A 275 -18.98 -0.49 0.68
N ASP A 276 -19.25 -1.20 -0.42
CA ASP A 276 -19.25 -0.61 -1.75
C ASP A 276 -20.56 0.18 -1.93
N ALA A 277 -20.45 1.50 -1.76
CA ALA A 277 -21.58 2.43 -1.88
C ALA A 277 -22.35 2.30 -3.21
N THR A 278 -21.76 1.72 -4.26
CA THR A 278 -22.44 1.49 -5.53
C THR A 278 -23.32 0.23 -5.55
N SER A 279 -23.02 -0.77 -4.70
CA SER A 279 -23.87 -1.95 -4.46
C SER A 279 -25.22 -1.55 -3.85
N VAL A 280 -25.20 -0.61 -2.90
CA VAL A 280 -26.40 -0.10 -2.20
C VAL A 280 -27.23 0.84 -3.08
N ASN A 281 -26.59 1.69 -3.89
CA ASN A 281 -27.27 2.74 -4.65
C ASN A 281 -27.84 2.26 -5.99
N ASN A 282 -27.50 1.06 -6.46
CA ASN A 282 -28.08 0.46 -7.66
C ASN A 282 -28.34 -1.04 -7.46
N PRO A 283 -29.56 -1.45 -7.04
CA PRO A 283 -29.91 -2.86 -6.76
C PRO A 283 -29.75 -3.82 -7.94
N LEU A 284 -29.54 -3.32 -9.17
CA LEU A 284 -29.28 -4.12 -10.37
C LEU A 284 -27.79 -4.53 -10.49
N LEU A 285 -26.90 -3.98 -9.66
CA LEU A 285 -25.46 -4.25 -9.60
C LEU A 285 -25.12 -4.81 -8.20
N LYS A 286 -25.55 -6.04 -7.90
CA LYS A 286 -25.44 -6.63 -6.55
C LYS A 286 -24.00 -6.71 -5.98
N GLY A 287 -22.96 -6.63 -6.81
CA GLY A 287 -21.55 -6.52 -6.37
C GLY A 287 -20.88 -5.16 -6.66
N GLY A 288 -21.67 -4.12 -6.93
CA GLY A 288 -21.16 -2.77 -7.20
C GLY A 288 -20.34 -2.64 -8.47
N LEU A 289 -19.76 -1.45 -8.69
CA LEU A 289 -18.86 -1.19 -9.82
C LEU A 289 -17.50 -1.87 -9.62
N MET A 290 -17.16 -2.22 -8.38
CA MET A 290 -15.86 -2.77 -8.02
C MET A 290 -15.87 -4.30 -7.84
N MET A 291 -17.00 -4.97 -8.11
CA MET A 291 -17.14 -6.44 -8.02
C MET A 291 -16.80 -7.00 -6.61
N THR A 292 -17.33 -6.36 -5.58
CA THR A 292 -17.27 -6.86 -4.19
C THR A 292 -18.47 -7.74 -3.86
N HIS A 293 -18.42 -8.48 -2.74
CA HIS A 293 -19.51 -9.35 -2.26
C HIS A 293 -20.00 -8.91 -0.87
N ASP A 294 -20.00 -7.61 -0.61
CA ASP A 294 -20.29 -7.02 0.69
C ASP A 294 -21.76 -7.20 1.10
N GLU A 295 -22.69 -6.98 0.17
CA GLU A 295 -24.13 -7.22 0.37
C GLU A 295 -24.45 -8.70 0.54
N GLU A 296 -23.91 -9.59 -0.31
CA GLU A 296 -24.09 -11.04 -0.18
C GLU A 296 -23.59 -11.54 1.18
N THR A 297 -22.43 -11.05 1.62
CA THR A 297 -21.87 -11.37 2.94
C THR A 297 -22.77 -10.88 4.07
N ARG A 298 -23.32 -9.66 3.95
CA ARG A 298 -24.28 -9.11 4.93
C ARG A 298 -25.51 -10.01 5.04
N GLU A 299 -26.10 -10.37 3.91
CA GLU A 299 -27.30 -11.21 3.84
C GLU A 299 -27.05 -12.61 4.43
N TYR A 300 -25.92 -13.22 4.10
CA TYR A 300 -25.57 -14.56 4.57
C TYR A 300 -25.46 -14.63 6.11
N PHE A 301 -24.77 -13.66 6.73
CA PHE A 301 -24.51 -13.69 8.18
C PHE A 301 -25.63 -13.09 9.05
N ALA A 302 -26.61 -12.37 8.46
CA ALA A 302 -27.62 -11.59 9.19
C ALA A 302 -28.38 -12.37 10.28
N ASN A 303 -28.61 -13.67 10.09
CA ASN A 303 -29.35 -14.53 11.02
C ASN A 303 -28.47 -15.59 11.71
N THR A 304 -27.17 -15.31 11.81
CA THR A 304 -26.18 -16.22 12.41
C THR A 304 -25.58 -15.61 13.68
N LYS A 305 -24.67 -16.34 14.35
CA LYS A 305 -23.89 -15.81 15.48
C LYS A 305 -22.63 -15.04 15.03
N VAL A 306 -22.34 -15.01 13.73
CA VAL A 306 -21.26 -14.20 13.15
C VAL A 306 -21.75 -12.75 13.09
N VAL A 307 -20.93 -11.80 13.54
CA VAL A 307 -21.26 -10.37 13.47
C VAL A 307 -20.47 -9.75 12.34
N ALA A 308 -21.15 -9.48 11.22
CA ALA A 308 -20.58 -8.78 10.07
C ALA A 308 -20.97 -7.29 10.11
N ALA A 309 -19.99 -6.42 10.31
CA ALA A 309 -20.10 -4.99 10.16
C ALA A 309 -19.60 -4.59 8.77
N ILE A 310 -20.52 -4.21 7.90
CA ILE A 310 -20.21 -3.66 6.58
C ILE A 310 -20.12 -2.15 6.71
N VAL A 311 -18.96 -1.58 6.42
CA VAL A 311 -18.63 -0.20 6.79
C VAL A 311 -18.05 0.62 5.62
N PRO A 312 -18.62 1.79 5.32
CA PRO A 312 -18.10 2.67 4.28
C PRO A 312 -16.85 3.43 4.74
N ARG A 313 -16.04 3.87 3.77
CA ARG A 313 -14.92 4.78 4.02
C ARG A 313 -15.41 6.23 4.05
N GLU A 314 -15.94 6.65 5.18
CA GLU A 314 -16.52 7.99 5.30
C GLU A 314 -15.52 9.08 5.71
N GLY A 315 -15.83 10.31 5.27
CA GLY A 315 -15.13 11.51 5.72
C GLY A 315 -15.71 12.07 7.01
N GLY A 316 -14.86 12.37 7.99
CA GLY A 316 -15.26 12.96 9.27
C GLY A 316 -15.87 14.36 9.15
N THR A 317 -16.40 14.87 10.26
CA THR A 317 -17.16 16.14 10.32
C THR A 317 -16.41 17.34 9.75
N GLU A 318 -15.07 17.37 9.86
CA GLU A 318 -14.19 18.44 9.38
C GLU A 318 -13.87 18.40 7.88
N ASP A 319 -14.29 17.36 7.15
CA ASP A 319 -14.13 17.32 5.70
C ASP A 319 -15.11 18.25 4.97
N SER A 320 -14.66 18.83 3.86
CA SER A 320 -15.54 19.58 2.96
C SER A 320 -16.57 18.65 2.30
N VAL A 321 -17.67 19.21 1.79
CA VAL A 321 -18.71 18.44 1.08
C VAL A 321 -18.10 17.59 -0.05
N THR A 322 -17.22 18.17 -0.87
CA THR A 322 -16.52 17.45 -1.95
C THR A 322 -15.64 16.33 -1.42
N GLN A 323 -14.97 16.51 -0.29
CA GLN A 323 -14.13 15.48 0.31
C GLN A 323 -14.94 14.34 0.91
N LYS A 324 -16.06 14.63 1.59
CA LYS A 324 -16.99 13.60 2.07
C LYS A 324 -17.55 12.79 0.91
N PHE A 325 -17.95 13.46 -0.17
CA PHE A 325 -18.41 12.81 -1.39
C PHE A 325 -17.32 11.94 -2.03
N THR A 326 -16.07 12.42 -2.08
CA THR A 326 -14.95 11.65 -2.63
C THR A 326 -14.62 10.44 -1.74
N LYS A 327 -14.42 10.65 -0.43
CA LYS A 327 -14.12 9.57 0.51
C LYS A 327 -15.19 8.48 0.47
N GLY A 328 -16.46 8.86 0.68
CA GLY A 328 -17.57 7.92 0.81
C GLY A 328 -17.92 7.16 -0.47
N ASN A 329 -17.58 7.67 -1.66
CA ASN A 329 -17.92 7.00 -2.93
C ASN A 329 -16.70 6.46 -3.69
N MET A 330 -15.47 6.77 -3.28
CA MET A 330 -14.29 6.52 -4.11
C MET A 330 -13.10 5.92 -3.37
N PHE A 331 -12.99 6.06 -2.04
CA PHE A 331 -11.94 5.40 -1.25
C PHE A 331 -12.50 4.19 -0.51
N THR A 332 -11.61 3.28 -0.13
CA THR A 332 -11.99 1.96 0.38
C THR A 332 -11.35 1.63 1.73
N HIS A 333 -11.90 0.63 2.40
CA HIS A 333 -11.16 -0.09 3.44
C HIS A 333 -10.42 -1.27 2.81
N HIS A 334 -9.12 -1.12 2.59
CA HIS A 334 -8.35 -2.05 1.78
C HIS A 334 -7.50 -3.05 2.59
N GLN A 335 -7.58 -3.00 3.93
CA GLN A 335 -6.89 -3.91 4.84
C GLN A 335 -7.40 -5.35 4.73
N LYS A 336 -6.52 -6.31 4.42
CA LYS A 336 -6.80 -7.75 4.52
C LYS A 336 -6.08 -8.32 5.75
N SER A 337 -6.84 -8.73 6.75
CA SER A 337 -6.25 -9.35 7.94
C SER A 337 -7.19 -10.33 8.62
N VAL A 338 -6.61 -11.37 9.23
CA VAL A 338 -7.33 -12.30 10.12
C VAL A 338 -6.58 -12.38 11.43
N ILE A 339 -7.26 -12.14 12.56
CA ILE A 339 -6.72 -12.30 13.91
C ILE A 339 -7.44 -13.48 14.56
N ILE A 340 -6.67 -14.41 15.10
CA ILE A 340 -7.19 -15.69 15.57
C ILE A 340 -6.40 -16.19 16.77
N ASP A 341 -7.11 -16.81 17.72
CA ASP A 341 -6.44 -17.52 18.82
C ASP A 341 -5.96 -18.90 18.35
N ALA A 342 -4.70 -19.22 18.59
CA ALA A 342 -4.08 -20.51 18.29
C ALA A 342 -3.52 -21.14 19.57
N GLN A 343 -3.30 -22.46 19.55
CA GLN A 343 -2.61 -23.15 20.63
C GLN A 343 -1.16 -22.65 20.77
N ASP A 344 -0.68 -22.45 21.99
CA ASP A 344 0.74 -22.12 22.22
C ASP A 344 1.59 -23.39 21.98
N PRO A 345 2.61 -23.34 21.11
CA PRO A 345 3.43 -24.51 20.81
C PRO A 345 4.30 -24.98 22.00
N ARG A 346 4.48 -24.16 23.04
CA ARG A 346 5.29 -24.47 24.23
C ARG A 346 4.46 -25.06 25.36
N ASP A 347 3.20 -24.62 25.48
CA ASP A 347 2.24 -25.13 26.45
C ASP A 347 0.89 -25.35 25.77
N PRO A 348 0.55 -26.61 25.41
CA PRO A 348 -0.70 -26.94 24.74
C PRO A 348 -1.98 -26.57 25.53
N SER A 349 -1.87 -26.29 26.83
CA SER A 349 -2.99 -25.82 27.66
C SER A 349 -3.24 -24.31 27.51
N MET A 350 -2.26 -23.58 26.98
CA MET A 350 -2.30 -22.15 26.73
C MET A 350 -2.56 -21.84 25.26
N ARG A 351 -2.95 -20.59 25.02
CA ARG A 351 -3.25 -20.05 23.71
C ARG A 351 -2.53 -18.73 23.49
N GLN A 352 -2.33 -18.39 22.23
CA GLN A 352 -1.70 -17.16 21.79
C GLN A 352 -2.50 -16.55 20.65
N LEU A 353 -2.26 -15.26 20.37
CA LEU A 353 -2.77 -14.63 19.16
C LEU A 353 -1.85 -14.91 17.99
N VAL A 354 -2.46 -15.20 16.85
CA VAL A 354 -1.83 -15.27 15.53
C VAL A 354 -2.58 -14.31 14.62
N ALA A 355 -1.86 -13.67 13.70
CA ALA A 355 -2.45 -12.81 12.70
C ALA A 355 -2.03 -13.20 11.29
N PHE A 356 -2.88 -12.95 10.30
CA PHE A 356 -2.57 -13.07 8.88
C PHE A 356 -2.71 -11.68 8.26
N VAL A 357 -1.73 -11.24 7.47
CA VAL A 357 -1.71 -9.92 6.80
C VAL A 357 -1.05 -10.06 5.43
N GLY A 358 -1.58 -9.38 4.42
CA GLY A 358 -1.02 -9.36 3.06
C GLY A 358 -1.97 -8.83 2.01
N GLY A 359 -1.82 -9.28 0.76
CA GLY A 359 -2.63 -8.88 -0.39
C GLY A 359 -3.89 -9.71 -0.63
N LEU A 360 -3.90 -10.97 -0.15
CA LEU A 360 -5.04 -11.89 -0.33
C LEU A 360 -6.27 -11.49 0.50
N ASP A 361 -7.34 -11.09 -0.18
CA ASP A 361 -8.71 -11.08 0.38
C ASP A 361 -9.28 -12.51 0.44
N LEU A 362 -10.25 -12.72 1.34
CA LEU A 362 -11.00 -13.98 1.42
C LEU A 362 -12.19 -13.95 0.46
N CYS A 363 -11.92 -13.82 -0.84
CA CYS A 363 -12.94 -13.77 -1.90
C CYS A 363 -12.54 -14.58 -3.15
N ASP A 364 -13.44 -14.60 -4.13
CA ASP A 364 -13.29 -15.28 -5.41
C ASP A 364 -12.07 -14.80 -6.22
N GLY A 365 -11.55 -15.69 -7.06
CA GLY A 365 -10.41 -15.45 -7.94
C GLY A 365 -9.03 -15.48 -7.28
N ARG A 366 -8.96 -15.38 -5.94
CA ARG A 366 -7.70 -15.28 -5.17
C ARG A 366 -7.02 -16.63 -4.93
N TYR A 367 -7.78 -17.73 -4.99
CA TYR A 367 -7.18 -19.05 -4.95
C TYR A 367 -6.32 -19.23 -6.21
N ASP A 368 -5.04 -19.52 -6.03
CA ASP A 368 -4.13 -19.94 -7.10
C ASP A 368 -2.92 -20.65 -6.51
N THR A 369 -2.07 -21.16 -7.40
CA THR A 369 -0.78 -21.80 -7.11
C THR A 369 0.30 -21.24 -8.02
N SER A 370 1.56 -21.53 -7.74
CA SER A 370 2.72 -21.14 -8.55
C SER A 370 2.66 -21.56 -10.03
N GLU A 371 1.81 -22.53 -10.39
CA GLU A 371 1.59 -22.95 -11.79
C GLU A 371 0.78 -21.94 -12.61
N HIS A 372 -0.04 -21.12 -11.96
CA HIS A 372 -0.84 -20.05 -12.56
C HIS A 372 -1.54 -20.44 -13.88
N SER A 373 -2.23 -21.57 -13.85
CA SER A 373 -2.77 -22.15 -15.08
C SER A 373 -3.90 -21.30 -15.67
N LEU A 374 -3.89 -21.15 -17.00
CA LEU A 374 -4.89 -20.41 -17.76
C LEU A 374 -6.13 -21.27 -18.08
N PHE A 375 -5.92 -22.55 -18.40
CA PHE A 375 -6.93 -23.45 -18.95
C PHE A 375 -7.04 -24.79 -18.21
N HIS A 376 -5.93 -25.33 -17.70
CA HIS A 376 -5.86 -26.72 -17.20
C HIS A 376 -6.61 -26.93 -15.86
N THR A 377 -6.91 -25.86 -15.14
CA THR A 377 -7.60 -25.91 -13.83
C THR A 377 -9.09 -25.57 -13.90
N LEU A 378 -9.61 -25.24 -15.09
CA LEU A 378 -11.00 -24.78 -15.27
C LEU A 378 -12.05 -25.89 -15.08
N LYS A 379 -11.62 -27.16 -15.07
CA LYS A 379 -12.48 -28.31 -14.75
C LYS A 379 -12.29 -28.83 -13.32
N THR A 380 -11.38 -28.22 -12.55
CA THR A 380 -11.00 -28.69 -11.20
C THR A 380 -11.13 -27.56 -10.19
N VAL A 381 -10.03 -27.01 -9.68
CA VAL A 381 -10.00 -26.06 -8.55
C VAL A 381 -10.60 -24.69 -8.88
N HIS A 382 -10.76 -24.36 -10.18
CA HIS A 382 -11.37 -23.11 -10.64
C HIS A 382 -12.72 -23.30 -11.35
N SER A 383 -13.32 -24.51 -11.32
CA SER A 383 -14.61 -24.75 -12.00
C SER A 383 -15.78 -23.96 -11.40
N GLU A 384 -15.69 -23.64 -10.10
CA GLU A 384 -16.67 -22.87 -9.34
C GLU A 384 -16.12 -21.51 -8.89
N ASP A 385 -14.92 -21.14 -9.37
CA ASP A 385 -14.19 -19.92 -8.98
C ASP A 385 -13.42 -19.35 -10.18
N PHE A 386 -14.13 -19.19 -11.30
CA PHE A 386 -13.58 -18.58 -12.51
C PHE A 386 -13.57 -17.07 -12.37
N HIS A 387 -12.38 -16.47 -12.44
CA HIS A 387 -12.18 -15.02 -12.42
C HIS A 387 -11.53 -14.53 -13.72
N GLN A 388 -12.08 -13.48 -14.31
CA GLN A 388 -11.54 -12.81 -15.50
C GLN A 388 -12.15 -11.41 -15.63
N ALA A 389 -11.43 -10.41 -15.14
CA ALA A 389 -11.87 -9.01 -15.19
C ALA A 389 -11.25 -8.23 -16.36
N CYS A 390 -10.10 -8.69 -16.87
CA CYS A 390 -9.30 -7.99 -17.88
C CYS A 390 -9.74 -8.24 -19.32
N ALA A 391 -10.42 -9.36 -19.60
CA ALA A 391 -10.93 -9.70 -20.92
C ALA A 391 -12.47 -9.80 -20.89
N PRO A 392 -13.20 -8.70 -21.11
CA PRO A 392 -14.65 -8.72 -21.21
C PRO A 392 -15.14 -9.71 -22.27
N ASN A 393 -16.31 -10.30 -22.03
CA ASN A 393 -16.87 -11.41 -22.82
C ASN A 393 -16.10 -12.74 -22.67
N GLY A 394 -15.06 -12.79 -21.85
CA GLY A 394 -14.45 -14.03 -21.37
C GLY A 394 -15.27 -14.63 -20.23
N GLY A 395 -15.17 -15.94 -20.07
CA GLY A 395 -15.93 -16.68 -19.07
C GLY A 395 -15.62 -18.17 -19.11
N ILE A 396 -16.03 -18.90 -18.08
CA ILE A 396 -15.83 -20.35 -18.02
C ILE A 396 -16.53 -21.07 -19.19
N LYS A 397 -17.72 -20.62 -19.58
CA LYS A 397 -18.45 -21.15 -20.76
C LYS A 397 -17.78 -20.81 -22.08
N GLN A 398 -16.99 -19.74 -22.11
CA GLN A 398 -16.18 -19.34 -23.25
C GLN A 398 -14.82 -20.06 -23.29
N GLY A 399 -14.49 -20.87 -22.28
CA GLY A 399 -13.30 -21.72 -22.24
C GLY A 399 -12.04 -21.04 -21.73
N GLY A 400 -12.14 -19.85 -21.13
CA GLY A 400 -11.01 -19.09 -20.60
C GLY A 400 -10.36 -18.12 -21.62
N PRO A 401 -9.11 -17.68 -21.37
CA PRO A 401 -8.31 -17.99 -20.18
C PRO A 401 -8.95 -17.42 -18.91
N ARG A 402 -8.79 -18.08 -17.75
CA ARG A 402 -8.95 -17.35 -16.47
C ARG A 402 -7.85 -16.30 -16.34
N GLN A 403 -8.00 -15.40 -15.39
CA GLN A 403 -6.95 -14.49 -14.95
C GLN A 403 -6.27 -15.11 -13.71
N PRO A 404 -5.05 -15.69 -13.84
CA PRO A 404 -4.30 -16.17 -12.68
C PRO A 404 -3.99 -15.04 -11.69
N TRP A 405 -3.82 -15.41 -10.42
CA TRP A 405 -3.64 -14.48 -9.32
C TRP A 405 -2.34 -14.76 -8.58
N HIS A 406 -1.35 -13.90 -8.79
CA HIS A 406 -0.08 -13.91 -8.05
C HIS A 406 -0.15 -12.92 -6.90
N ASP A 407 0.08 -13.39 -5.68
CA ASP A 407 -0.04 -12.53 -4.48
C ASP A 407 0.82 -13.03 -3.31
N ILE A 408 0.95 -12.19 -2.29
CA ILE A 408 1.81 -12.43 -1.14
C ILE A 408 1.04 -12.22 0.16
N HIS A 409 1.26 -13.11 1.12
CA HIS A 409 0.66 -13.04 2.45
C HIS A 409 1.64 -13.50 3.53
N ALA A 410 1.37 -13.16 4.78
CA ALA A 410 2.16 -13.66 5.90
C ALA A 410 1.30 -14.04 7.10
N LYS A 411 1.74 -15.07 7.82
CA LYS A 411 1.28 -15.39 9.18
C LYS A 411 2.28 -14.83 10.18
N LEU A 412 1.76 -14.14 11.19
CA LEU A 412 2.49 -13.42 12.21
C LEU A 412 2.19 -14.04 13.58
N GLU A 413 3.24 -14.42 14.28
CA GLU A 413 3.17 -14.98 15.64
C GLU A 413 4.01 -14.12 16.60
N GLY A 414 3.60 -14.07 17.86
CA GLY A 414 4.24 -13.28 18.91
C GLY A 414 3.68 -11.87 19.06
N PRO A 415 4.43 -10.92 19.65
CA PRO A 415 3.85 -9.66 20.11
C PRO A 415 3.27 -8.82 18.97
N VAL A 416 3.81 -8.95 17.76
CA VAL A 416 3.33 -8.27 16.55
C VAL A 416 1.87 -8.63 16.20
N ALA A 417 1.39 -9.84 16.53
CA ALA A 417 0.00 -10.23 16.29
C ALA A 417 -0.99 -9.38 17.13
N THR A 418 -0.54 -8.90 18.29
CA THR A 418 -1.33 -7.99 19.15
C THR A 418 -1.48 -6.61 18.48
N ASP A 419 -0.47 -6.14 17.76
CA ASP A 419 -0.55 -4.85 17.07
C ASP A 419 -1.57 -4.88 15.91
N VAL A 420 -1.72 -6.02 15.23
CA VAL A 420 -2.80 -6.24 14.25
C VAL A 420 -4.17 -6.24 14.94
N LEU A 421 -4.29 -6.84 16.12
CA LEU A 421 -5.51 -6.79 16.92
C LEU A 421 -5.85 -5.36 17.38
N VAL A 422 -4.86 -4.59 17.83
CA VAL A 422 -5.04 -3.17 18.19
C VAL A 422 -5.62 -2.41 17.00
N ASN A 423 -5.08 -2.60 15.80
CA ASN A 423 -5.65 -2.03 14.58
C ASN A 423 -7.13 -2.42 14.38
N PHE A 424 -7.46 -3.71 14.49
CA PHE A 424 -8.85 -4.18 14.34
C PHE A 424 -9.78 -3.53 15.39
N VAL A 425 -9.37 -3.54 16.66
CA VAL A 425 -10.17 -3.00 17.78
C VAL A 425 -10.41 -1.50 17.60
N GLN A 426 -9.39 -0.73 17.25
CA GLN A 426 -9.54 0.71 17.01
C GLN A 426 -10.55 0.99 15.90
N ARG A 427 -10.53 0.19 14.81
CA ARG A 427 -11.50 0.30 13.73
C ARG A 427 -12.90 -0.13 14.15
N TRP A 428 -13.03 -1.27 14.82
CA TRP A 428 -14.32 -1.78 15.29
C TRP A 428 -15.03 -0.78 16.20
N LEU A 429 -14.31 -0.23 17.18
CA LEU A 429 -14.85 0.77 18.09
C LEU A 429 -15.34 2.02 17.34
N LYS A 430 -14.63 2.44 16.29
CA LYS A 430 -15.00 3.60 15.50
C LYS A 430 -16.18 3.34 14.57
N GLN A 431 -16.17 2.21 13.89
CA GLN A 431 -16.98 1.95 12.68
C GLN A 431 -18.15 0.99 12.91
N ALA A 432 -18.13 0.21 13.99
CA ALA A 432 -19.21 -0.69 14.39
C ALA A 432 -19.78 -0.29 15.78
N PRO A 433 -20.24 0.96 15.99
CA PRO A 433 -20.60 1.48 17.31
C PRO A 433 -21.74 0.70 17.99
N ASN A 434 -22.63 0.08 17.21
CA ASN A 434 -23.72 -0.75 17.73
C ASN A 434 -23.26 -2.14 18.21
N HIS A 435 -22.04 -2.53 17.86
CA HIS A 435 -21.48 -3.84 18.17
C HIS A 435 -20.23 -3.76 19.06
N LYS A 436 -19.99 -2.63 19.76
CA LYS A 436 -18.84 -2.48 20.66
C LYS A 436 -18.78 -3.57 21.74
N ALA A 437 -19.92 -4.02 22.24
CA ALA A 437 -20.03 -5.06 23.25
C ALA A 437 -19.63 -6.46 22.76
N GLU A 438 -19.47 -6.65 21.44
CA GLU A 438 -19.08 -7.93 20.85
C GLU A 438 -17.57 -8.21 20.95
N LEU A 439 -16.75 -7.16 21.16
CA LEU A 439 -15.33 -7.31 21.35
C LEU A 439 -15.04 -8.07 22.65
N LEU A 440 -14.17 -9.08 22.56
CA LEU A 440 -13.67 -9.74 23.76
C LEU A 440 -12.65 -8.84 24.44
N PRO A 441 -12.82 -8.53 25.74
CA PRO A 441 -11.78 -7.84 26.49
C PRO A 441 -10.57 -8.77 26.63
N LEU A 442 -9.45 -8.37 26.04
CA LEU A 442 -8.20 -9.15 26.00
C LEU A 442 -7.78 -9.78 27.35
N PRO A 443 -7.82 -9.05 28.49
CA PRO A 443 -7.46 -9.62 29.80
C PRO A 443 -8.40 -10.73 30.30
N GLN A 444 -9.57 -10.92 29.66
CA GLN A 444 -10.57 -11.88 30.07
C GLN A 444 -10.65 -13.10 29.14
N ILE A 445 -9.79 -13.20 28.13
CA ILE A 445 -9.75 -14.41 27.29
C ILE A 445 -8.94 -15.47 28.07
N PRO A 446 -9.59 -16.55 28.56
CA PRO A 446 -8.90 -17.55 29.38
C PRO A 446 -7.72 -18.16 28.63
N HIS A 447 -6.60 -18.35 29.34
CA HIS A 447 -5.41 -19.03 28.79
C HIS A 447 -4.74 -18.36 27.59
N ILE A 448 -5.16 -17.14 27.18
CA ILE A 448 -4.37 -16.31 26.28
C ILE A 448 -3.35 -15.53 27.10
N VAL A 449 -2.09 -15.56 26.69
CA VAL A 449 -1.03 -14.72 27.27
C VAL A 449 -1.42 -13.25 27.02
N ALA A 450 -2.11 -12.64 27.98
CA ALA A 450 -2.48 -11.24 27.95
C ALA A 450 -1.35 -10.40 28.56
N PRO A 451 -1.09 -9.18 28.04
CA PRO A 451 -0.24 -8.22 28.73
C PRO A 451 -0.80 -7.96 30.13
N GLU A 452 0.05 -8.09 31.17
CA GLU A 452 -0.37 -7.78 32.54
C GLU A 452 -0.77 -6.29 32.63
N ASN A 453 -2.07 -6.04 32.82
CA ASN A 453 -2.71 -4.77 33.18
C ASN A 453 -2.89 -3.71 32.08
N GLN A 454 -4.14 -3.63 31.59
CA GLN A 454 -4.72 -2.55 30.79
C GLN A 454 -4.08 -2.43 29.39
N VAL A 455 -4.92 -2.43 28.35
CA VAL A 455 -4.53 -1.98 27.00
C VAL A 455 -4.16 -0.50 27.09
N ARG A 456 -2.95 -0.19 27.54
CA ARG A 456 -2.35 1.14 27.59
C ARG A 456 -1.28 1.20 26.51
N GLY A 457 -1.73 1.57 25.31
CA GLY A 457 -0.86 1.96 24.21
C GLY A 457 0.11 0.90 23.69
N PRO A 458 0.84 1.24 22.62
CA PRO A 458 1.91 0.41 22.08
C PRO A 458 3.10 0.35 23.05
N GLY A 459 3.55 -0.85 23.44
CA GLY A 459 4.81 -1.00 24.19
C GLY A 459 4.88 -2.04 25.31
N ASP A 460 3.79 -2.70 25.70
CA ASP A 460 3.82 -3.63 26.84
C ASP A 460 4.28 -5.06 26.45
N PRO A 461 5.26 -5.68 27.14
CA PRO A 461 5.78 -7.01 26.82
C PRO A 461 5.12 -8.10 27.67
N ALA A 462 4.11 -8.78 27.14
CA ALA A 462 3.67 -10.10 27.68
C ALA A 462 2.85 -10.89 26.63
N ALA A 463 3.49 -11.25 25.52
CA ALA A 463 2.98 -12.23 24.56
C ALA A 463 4.05 -13.31 24.33
N PHE A 464 3.68 -14.43 23.70
CA PHE A 464 4.62 -15.40 23.12
C PHE A 464 5.82 -14.66 22.51
N ALA A 465 7.02 -14.92 23.02
CA ALA A 465 8.25 -14.32 22.52
C ALA A 465 9.24 -15.45 22.28
N ILE A 466 9.68 -15.57 21.02
CA ILE A 466 10.79 -16.44 20.64
C ILE A 466 12.08 -15.82 21.17
N ASP A 467 12.99 -16.64 21.69
CA ASP A 467 14.32 -16.18 22.10
C ASP A 467 15.02 -15.51 20.92
N PRO A 468 15.47 -14.25 21.01
CA PRO A 468 16.22 -13.59 19.94
C PRO A 468 17.49 -14.35 19.49
N ALA A 469 18.02 -15.26 20.30
CA ALA A 469 19.12 -16.15 19.92
C ALA A 469 18.70 -17.31 18.98
N ASP A 470 17.39 -17.61 18.89
CA ASP A 470 16.87 -18.58 17.93
C ASP A 470 17.08 -18.03 16.50
N PRO A 471 17.70 -18.81 15.59
CA PRO A 471 17.91 -18.36 14.22
C PRO A 471 16.59 -18.11 13.45
N GLU A 472 15.47 -18.65 13.89
CA GLU A 472 14.13 -18.39 13.36
C GLU A 472 13.41 -17.21 14.05
N ALA A 473 14.07 -16.49 14.97
CA ALA A 473 13.50 -15.33 15.63
C ALA A 473 13.46 -14.09 14.72
N TRP A 474 12.29 -13.45 14.68
CA TRP A 474 12.06 -12.25 13.90
C TRP A 474 11.87 -11.02 14.78
N ARG A 475 12.31 -9.91 14.22
CA ARG A 475 11.88 -8.56 14.58
C ARG A 475 10.82 -8.13 13.55
N ALA A 476 9.67 -7.65 14.01
CA ALA A 476 8.57 -7.25 13.14
C ALA A 476 7.89 -5.98 13.62
N GLN A 477 7.32 -5.20 12.71
CA GLN A 477 6.67 -3.93 13.00
C GLN A 477 5.46 -3.75 12.09
N ILE A 478 4.32 -3.40 12.68
CA ILE A 478 3.09 -3.09 11.92
C ILE A 478 3.11 -1.63 11.48
N PHE A 479 2.73 -1.39 10.23
CA PHE A 479 2.57 -0.09 9.63
C PHE A 479 1.16 0.06 9.06
N ARG A 480 0.66 1.30 9.01
CA ARG A 480 -0.67 1.60 8.48
C ARG A 480 -0.70 2.85 7.63
N SER A 481 -1.71 2.89 6.78
CA SER A 481 -2.26 4.13 6.24
C SER A 481 -3.68 4.23 6.78
N ILE A 482 -3.93 5.10 7.75
CA ILE A 482 -5.25 5.23 8.38
C ILE A 482 -5.39 6.61 9.04
N ASP A 483 -6.61 7.10 9.21
CA ASP A 483 -6.89 8.33 9.97
C ASP A 483 -7.92 8.10 11.07
N SER A 484 -8.03 9.07 11.97
CA SER A 484 -8.96 9.06 13.11
C SER A 484 -10.46 9.08 12.70
N ASP A 485 -10.78 9.19 11.41
CA ASP A 485 -12.15 8.94 10.93
C ASP A 485 -12.47 7.44 10.93
N SER A 486 -11.46 6.58 10.77
CA SER A 486 -11.62 5.12 10.72
C SER A 486 -11.12 4.41 11.98
N ALA A 487 -10.36 5.07 12.85
CA ALA A 487 -9.80 4.48 14.06
C ALA A 487 -10.09 5.33 15.31
N GLU A 488 -10.59 4.71 16.37
CA GLU A 488 -10.80 5.32 17.69
C GLU A 488 -9.53 5.21 18.55
N GLY A 489 -9.28 6.20 19.41
CA GLY A 489 -8.17 6.15 20.38
C GLY A 489 -6.78 6.49 19.83
N MET A 490 -6.68 7.09 18.63
CA MET A 490 -5.42 7.68 18.16
C MET A 490 -5.10 8.94 18.99
N PRO A 491 -3.83 9.15 19.39
CA PRO A 491 -3.43 10.34 20.13
C PRO A 491 -3.57 11.59 19.26
N THR A 492 -3.54 12.77 19.88
CA THR A 492 -3.70 14.07 19.18
C THR A 492 -2.63 15.07 19.62
N GLY A 493 -2.45 16.14 18.84
CA GLY A 493 -1.50 17.21 19.18
C GLY A 493 -0.05 16.72 19.29
N SER A 494 0.68 17.21 20.29
CA SER A 494 2.11 16.90 20.47
C SER A 494 2.40 15.42 20.75
N GLU A 495 1.49 14.70 21.40
CA GLU A 495 1.62 13.25 21.62
C GLU A 495 1.57 12.49 20.30
N ALA A 496 0.68 12.88 19.38
CA ALA A 496 0.60 12.30 18.04
C ALA A 496 1.90 12.53 17.27
N SER A 497 2.39 13.78 17.26
CA SER A 497 3.66 14.13 16.63
C SER A 497 4.85 13.32 17.16
N ALA A 498 4.91 13.09 18.47
CA ALA A 498 5.97 12.29 19.10
C ALA A 498 5.94 10.80 18.70
N LEU A 499 4.80 10.32 18.22
CA LEU A 499 4.58 8.96 17.72
C LEU A 499 4.58 8.91 16.18
N GLY A 500 5.06 9.97 15.52
CA GLY A 500 5.16 10.07 14.06
C GLY A 500 3.83 10.11 13.32
N LEU A 501 2.76 10.49 14.02
CA LEU A 501 1.45 10.71 13.42
C LEU A 501 1.34 12.15 12.95
N ASP A 502 0.83 12.31 11.74
CA ASP A 502 0.54 13.61 11.15
C ASP A 502 -0.78 14.18 11.69
N SER A 503 -0.91 15.50 11.63
CA SER A 503 -2.18 16.20 11.90
C SER A 503 -2.70 16.90 10.65
N GLY A 504 -4.01 16.84 10.40
CA GLY A 504 -4.63 17.53 9.27
C GLY A 504 -6.15 17.58 9.35
N LYS A 505 -6.74 18.78 9.24
CA LYS A 505 -8.20 19.00 9.33
C LYS A 505 -8.83 18.32 10.56
N GLY A 506 -8.22 18.56 11.73
CA GLY A 506 -8.67 18.02 13.01
C GLY A 506 -8.53 16.50 13.15
N LYS A 507 -7.77 15.86 12.26
CA LYS A 507 -7.54 14.41 12.27
C LYS A 507 -6.11 14.08 12.56
N THR A 508 -5.94 12.98 13.27
CA THR A 508 -4.66 12.28 13.38
C THR A 508 -4.55 11.31 12.20
N ILE A 509 -3.40 11.29 11.54
CA ILE A 509 -3.16 10.55 10.31
C ILE A 509 -1.90 9.69 10.51
N ASP A 510 -2.04 8.39 10.32
CA ASP A 510 -0.94 7.43 10.27
C ASP A 510 -0.57 7.19 8.81
N LYS A 511 0.68 7.48 8.45
CA LYS A 511 1.28 7.21 7.13
C LYS A 511 2.53 6.36 7.27
N SER A 512 2.60 5.55 8.33
CA SER A 512 3.79 4.78 8.66
C SER A 512 4.19 3.77 7.58
N ILE A 513 3.27 3.34 6.71
CA ILE A 513 3.61 2.54 5.53
C ILE A 513 4.55 3.30 4.58
N HIS A 514 4.21 4.56 4.26
CA HIS A 514 5.05 5.39 3.39
C HIS A 514 6.43 5.61 4.02
N SER A 515 6.46 5.90 5.33
CA SER A 515 7.70 6.03 6.09
C SER A 515 8.54 4.75 6.09
N ALA A 516 7.90 3.58 6.19
CA ALA A 516 8.58 2.29 6.17
C ALA A 516 9.21 2.00 4.81
N TYR A 517 8.49 2.24 3.71
CA TYR A 517 9.04 2.13 2.36
C TYR A 517 10.27 3.04 2.18
N VAL A 518 10.12 4.33 2.47
CA VAL A 518 11.21 5.31 2.30
C VAL A 518 12.42 4.95 3.16
N THR A 519 12.21 4.55 4.42
CA THR A 519 13.30 4.17 5.32
C THR A 519 14.05 2.94 4.82
N ALA A 520 13.34 1.89 4.41
CA ALA A 520 13.97 0.68 3.88
C ALA A 520 14.75 0.95 2.59
N ILE A 521 14.19 1.74 1.66
CA ILE A 521 14.89 2.15 0.43
C ILE A 521 16.14 2.96 0.74
N ARG A 522 16.05 3.92 1.66
CA ARG A 522 17.19 4.75 2.08
C ARG A 522 18.30 3.91 2.72
N ARG A 523 17.97 2.84 3.44
CA ARG A 523 18.93 1.93 4.07
C ARG A 523 19.44 0.82 3.16
N ALA A 524 18.86 0.62 1.97
CA ALA A 524 19.28 -0.39 1.01
C ALA A 524 20.73 -0.20 0.56
N GLN A 525 21.49 -1.30 0.54
CA GLN A 525 22.91 -1.31 0.20
C GLN A 525 23.25 -2.03 -1.08
N HIS A 526 22.52 -3.12 -1.40
CA HIS A 526 22.85 -4.03 -2.50
C HIS A 526 21.73 -4.11 -3.53
N PHE A 527 20.49 -4.40 -3.12
CA PHE A 527 19.39 -4.50 -4.05
C PHE A 527 18.01 -4.29 -3.41
N ILE A 528 17.05 -3.97 -4.27
CA ILE A 528 15.62 -3.92 -3.93
C ILE A 528 14.86 -4.81 -4.91
N TYR A 529 13.97 -5.66 -4.40
CA TYR A 529 13.02 -6.43 -5.19
C TYR A 529 11.60 -6.04 -4.78
N ILE A 530 10.77 -5.63 -5.72
CA ILE A 530 9.39 -5.18 -5.50
C ILE A 530 8.47 -5.99 -6.39
N GLU A 531 7.37 -6.47 -5.82
CA GLU A 531 6.20 -6.89 -6.56
C GLU A 531 5.04 -6.00 -6.14
N ASN A 532 4.40 -5.30 -7.08
CA ASN A 532 3.30 -4.42 -6.74
C ASN A 532 2.25 -4.32 -7.83
N GLN A 533 0.97 -4.32 -7.44
CA GLN A 533 -0.16 -4.10 -8.34
C GLN A 533 -0.11 -2.75 -9.07
N TYR A 534 0.43 -1.71 -8.41
CA TYR A 534 0.60 -0.39 -9.01
C TYR A 534 2.00 0.13 -8.75
N PHE A 535 2.53 0.92 -9.70
CA PHE A 535 3.77 1.62 -9.51
C PHE A 535 3.73 3.00 -10.16
N LEU A 536 3.18 3.96 -9.42
CA LEU A 536 3.09 5.35 -9.85
C LEU A 536 3.22 6.29 -8.64
N GLY A 537 3.99 7.37 -8.78
CA GLY A 537 4.31 8.24 -7.64
C GLY A 537 5.36 9.29 -7.94
N SER A 538 5.58 10.16 -6.95
CA SER A 538 6.55 11.26 -7.03
C SER A 538 6.27 12.21 -8.21
N SER A 539 4.99 12.52 -8.43
CA SER A 539 4.52 13.32 -9.56
C SER A 539 5.21 14.67 -9.68
N HIS A 540 5.63 15.28 -8.57
CA HIS A 540 6.37 16.55 -8.57
C HIS A 540 7.68 16.50 -9.37
N CYS A 541 8.22 15.31 -9.64
CA CYS A 541 9.41 15.09 -10.47
C CYS A 541 9.11 14.51 -11.86
N TRP A 542 7.85 14.26 -12.22
CA TRP A 542 7.50 13.73 -13.54
C TRP A 542 7.90 14.68 -14.68
N PRO A 543 8.18 14.14 -15.89
CA PRO A 543 8.44 14.97 -17.06
C PRO A 543 7.21 15.79 -17.50
N ALA A 544 5.99 15.29 -17.23
CA ALA A 544 4.72 15.95 -17.47
C ALA A 544 3.77 15.73 -16.27
N ASN A 545 2.67 16.48 -16.20
CA ASN A 545 1.64 16.33 -15.15
C ASN A 545 2.15 16.47 -13.70
N ARG A 546 3.13 17.37 -13.47
CA ARG A 546 3.77 17.56 -12.14
C ARG A 546 2.84 17.98 -11.00
N ASN A 547 1.66 18.47 -11.35
CA ASN A 547 0.66 18.92 -10.39
C ASN A 547 -0.26 17.80 -9.89
N ALA A 548 -0.24 16.63 -10.53
CA ALA A 548 -1.04 15.47 -10.14
C ALA A 548 -0.87 15.20 -8.63
N PRO A 549 -1.93 14.88 -7.88
CA PRO A 549 -1.87 14.67 -6.45
C PRO A 549 -1.30 13.29 -6.11
N CYS A 550 -0.09 12.96 -6.59
CA CYS A 550 0.59 11.68 -6.40
C CYS A 550 2.04 11.87 -5.93
N ARG A 551 2.21 12.41 -4.73
CA ARG A 551 3.49 12.98 -4.23
C ARG A 551 4.22 12.10 -3.21
N HIS A 552 3.75 10.88 -2.96
CA HIS A 552 4.54 9.92 -2.19
C HIS A 552 5.89 9.68 -2.87
N LEU A 553 6.91 9.36 -2.07
CA LEU A 553 8.32 9.44 -2.48
C LEU A 553 8.91 8.14 -3.02
N ILE A 554 8.16 7.04 -3.05
CA ILE A 554 8.73 5.69 -3.23
C ILE A 554 9.53 5.57 -4.54
N PRO A 555 8.98 5.92 -5.73
CA PRO A 555 9.73 5.79 -6.98
C PRO A 555 10.96 6.70 -7.04
N LEU A 556 10.85 7.92 -6.51
CA LEU A 556 11.94 8.87 -6.50
C LEU A 556 13.07 8.43 -5.55
N GLU A 557 12.76 7.90 -4.37
CA GLU A 557 13.76 7.38 -3.43
C GLU A 557 14.53 6.19 -4.03
N ILE A 558 13.87 5.30 -4.78
CA ILE A 558 14.55 4.21 -5.50
C ILE A 558 15.53 4.79 -6.53
N ALA A 559 15.06 5.74 -7.35
CA ALA A 559 15.91 6.36 -8.37
C ALA A 559 17.10 7.12 -7.74
N LEU A 560 16.87 7.88 -6.67
CA LEU A 560 17.92 8.61 -5.96
C LEU A 560 18.90 7.68 -5.25
N LYS A 561 18.44 6.54 -4.71
CA LYS A 561 19.32 5.50 -4.17
C LYS A 561 20.23 4.93 -5.26
N ILE A 562 19.68 4.56 -6.42
CA ILE A 562 20.47 4.09 -7.56
C ILE A 562 21.49 5.16 -8.00
N VAL A 563 21.05 6.41 -8.17
CA VAL A 563 21.92 7.54 -8.52
C VAL A 563 23.05 7.71 -7.52
N SER A 564 22.77 7.58 -6.22
CA SER A 564 23.80 7.66 -5.17
C SER A 564 24.85 6.54 -5.29
N LYS A 565 24.42 5.31 -5.58
CA LYS A 565 25.32 4.16 -5.76
C LYS A 565 26.16 4.27 -7.04
N ILE A 566 25.59 4.76 -8.14
CA ILE A 566 26.32 5.11 -9.38
C ILE A 566 27.40 6.15 -9.09
N ASN A 567 27.06 7.22 -8.37
CA ASN A 567 28.00 8.28 -8.04
C ASN A 567 29.17 7.77 -7.19
N GLN A 568 28.90 6.85 -6.27
CA GLN A 568 29.90 6.14 -5.44
C GLN A 568 30.71 5.09 -6.23
N GLY A 569 30.23 4.65 -7.40
CA GLY A 569 30.84 3.53 -8.13
C GLY A 569 30.54 2.16 -7.53
N HIS A 570 29.46 2.05 -6.74
CA HIS A 570 29.01 0.81 -6.12
C HIS A 570 27.95 0.11 -6.97
N ARG A 571 27.95 -1.21 -6.95
CA ARG A 571 26.90 -2.02 -7.56
C ARG A 571 25.61 -1.90 -6.77
N PHE A 572 24.50 -1.78 -7.48
CA PHE A 572 23.16 -1.80 -6.92
C PHE A 572 22.17 -2.23 -8.00
N ALA A 573 21.11 -2.94 -7.62
CA ALA A 573 20.06 -3.32 -8.56
C ALA A 573 18.66 -3.15 -7.93
N ALA A 574 17.70 -2.70 -8.74
CA ALA A 574 16.29 -2.67 -8.41
C ALA A 574 15.51 -3.47 -9.44
N TYR A 575 14.66 -4.36 -8.97
CA TYR A 575 13.81 -5.25 -9.74
C TYR A 575 12.35 -4.97 -9.37
N ILE A 576 11.54 -4.58 -10.34
CA ILE A 576 10.14 -4.20 -10.11
C ILE A 576 9.25 -5.09 -10.99
N VAL A 577 8.42 -5.92 -10.37
CA VAL A 577 7.45 -6.80 -11.04
C VAL A 577 6.06 -6.19 -10.87
N LEU A 578 5.39 -5.94 -12.00
CA LEU A 578 4.06 -5.32 -12.08
C LEU A 578 3.09 -6.27 -12.77
N PRO A 579 1.77 -6.09 -12.63
CA PRO A 579 0.87 -6.71 -13.59
C PRO A 579 1.16 -6.08 -14.97
N MET A 580 0.84 -6.81 -16.05
CA MET A 580 1.02 -6.27 -17.41
C MET A 580 0.26 -4.93 -17.57
N TYR A 581 -0.90 -4.83 -16.93
CA TYR A 581 -1.69 -3.62 -16.73
C TYR A 581 -2.62 -3.84 -15.51
N SER A 582 -3.21 -2.77 -14.95
CA SER A 582 -4.11 -2.88 -13.81
C SER A 582 -5.39 -3.65 -14.16
N GLU A 583 -6.00 -4.31 -13.18
CA GLU A 583 -7.21 -5.12 -13.39
C GLU A 583 -8.38 -4.30 -13.94
N GLY A 584 -9.13 -4.93 -14.84
CA GLY A 584 -10.17 -4.31 -15.65
C GLY A 584 -9.82 -4.33 -17.14
N ASP A 585 -10.79 -4.02 -17.99
CA ASP A 585 -10.57 -3.92 -19.44
C ASP A 585 -9.48 -2.87 -19.73
N PRO A 586 -8.34 -3.27 -20.32
CA PRO A 586 -7.19 -2.39 -20.50
C PRO A 586 -7.45 -1.25 -21.49
N GLU A 587 -8.52 -1.33 -22.29
CA GLU A 587 -8.94 -0.29 -23.23
C GLU A 587 -9.76 0.81 -22.56
N THR A 588 -10.14 0.64 -21.28
CA THR A 588 -10.89 1.65 -20.53
C THR A 588 -10.04 2.85 -20.15
N ASN A 589 -10.71 3.99 -20.05
CA ASN A 589 -10.10 5.25 -19.63
C ASN A 589 -9.35 5.15 -18.30
N SER A 590 -9.90 4.45 -17.30
CA SER A 590 -9.29 4.27 -15.97
C SER A 590 -7.94 3.56 -16.06
N VAL A 591 -7.89 2.41 -16.74
CA VAL A 591 -6.65 1.65 -16.90
C VAL A 591 -5.63 2.43 -17.74
N GLN A 592 -6.07 3.08 -18.81
CA GLN A 592 -5.21 3.91 -19.65
C GLN A 592 -4.61 5.12 -18.90
N GLU A 593 -5.36 5.78 -18.02
CA GLU A 593 -4.85 6.89 -17.21
C GLU A 593 -3.82 6.41 -16.18
N ILE A 594 -4.06 5.27 -15.53
CA ILE A 594 -3.13 4.64 -14.58
C ILE A 594 -1.81 4.28 -15.28
N LEU A 595 -1.89 3.67 -16.47
CA LEU A 595 -0.72 3.35 -17.30
C LEU A 595 0.05 4.61 -17.72
N CYS A 596 -0.65 5.72 -17.96
CA CYS A 596 -0.04 7.00 -18.26
C CYS A 596 0.82 7.51 -17.09
N PHE A 597 0.28 7.47 -15.86
CA PHE A 597 0.98 7.87 -14.64
C PHE A 597 2.14 6.93 -14.28
N GLN A 598 1.96 5.62 -14.49
CA GLN A 598 3.05 4.64 -14.39
C GLN A 598 4.17 5.00 -15.38
N THR A 599 3.85 5.29 -16.63
CA THR A 599 4.83 5.68 -17.66
C THR A 599 5.57 6.96 -17.29
N HIS A 600 4.88 7.98 -16.75
CA HIS A 600 5.53 9.20 -16.25
C HIS A 600 6.51 8.92 -15.11
N THR A 601 6.14 8.02 -14.21
CA THR A 601 6.98 7.57 -13.09
C THR A 601 8.23 6.85 -13.61
N ILE A 602 8.07 5.89 -14.52
CA ILE A 602 9.17 5.13 -15.12
C ILE A 602 10.13 6.06 -15.88
N ARG A 603 9.60 7.00 -16.68
CA ARG A 603 10.40 8.00 -17.40
C ARG A 603 11.19 8.91 -16.47
N MET A 604 10.61 9.34 -15.35
CA MET A 604 11.33 10.10 -14.33
C MET A 604 12.51 9.29 -13.79
N MET A 605 12.28 8.04 -13.38
CA MET A 605 13.33 7.22 -12.77
C MET A 605 14.50 6.96 -13.72
N TYR A 606 14.22 6.46 -14.93
CA TYR A 606 15.28 6.20 -15.92
C TYR A 606 15.96 7.48 -16.38
N GLY A 607 15.25 8.60 -16.48
CA GLY A 607 15.82 9.90 -16.81
C GLY A 607 16.86 10.37 -15.78
N LEU A 608 16.59 10.18 -14.48
CA LEU A 608 17.55 10.50 -13.41
C LEU A 608 18.78 9.58 -13.46
N ILE A 609 18.57 8.28 -13.68
CA ILE A 609 19.64 7.29 -13.76
C ILE A 609 20.55 7.55 -14.98
N GLY A 610 19.96 7.78 -16.15
CA GLY A 610 20.70 8.09 -17.38
C GLY A 610 21.53 9.37 -17.26
N GLN A 611 20.99 10.40 -16.60
CA GLN A 611 21.74 11.62 -16.28
C GLN A 611 22.94 11.34 -15.37
N ALA A 612 22.78 10.52 -14.33
CA ALA A 612 23.87 10.15 -13.42
C ALA A 612 24.97 9.35 -14.12
N LEU A 613 24.61 8.36 -14.94
CA LEU A 613 25.57 7.58 -15.73
C LEU A 613 26.37 8.46 -16.69
N LYS A 614 25.68 9.36 -17.41
CA LYS A 614 26.32 10.33 -18.29
C LYS A 614 27.28 11.26 -17.53
N ALA A 615 26.86 11.78 -16.38
CA ALA A 615 27.68 12.65 -15.55
C ALA A 615 28.92 11.94 -14.99
N LYS A 616 28.81 10.64 -14.70
CA LYS A 616 29.93 9.79 -14.26
C LYS A 616 30.85 9.36 -15.42
N GLY A 617 30.41 9.53 -16.67
CA GLY A 617 31.11 8.99 -17.85
C GLY A 617 31.05 7.46 -17.94
N SER A 618 30.04 6.83 -17.34
CA SER A 618 29.88 5.36 -17.36
C SER A 618 29.31 4.88 -18.69
N SER A 619 29.77 3.71 -19.15
CA SER A 619 29.21 2.99 -20.30
C SER A 619 28.12 1.99 -19.91
N ASP A 620 27.80 1.85 -18.62
CA ASP A 620 26.75 0.94 -18.16
C ASP A 620 25.38 1.35 -18.70
N HIS A 621 24.49 0.38 -18.91
CA HIS A 621 23.12 0.65 -19.34
C HIS A 621 22.24 0.98 -18.12
N PRO A 622 21.22 1.86 -18.20
CA PRO A 622 20.30 2.10 -17.07
C PRO A 622 19.64 0.82 -16.50
N ARG A 623 19.33 -0.14 -17.39
CA ARG A 623 18.85 -1.50 -17.03
C ARG A 623 19.87 -2.38 -16.29
N ASP A 624 21.15 -2.03 -16.27
CA ASP A 624 22.11 -2.68 -15.38
C ASP A 624 21.85 -2.32 -13.90
N TYR A 625 20.92 -1.38 -13.62
CA TYR A 625 20.57 -0.91 -12.27
C TYR A 625 19.07 -0.95 -11.96
N LEU A 626 18.18 -0.71 -12.93
CA LEU A 626 16.73 -0.69 -12.72
C LEU A 626 16.04 -1.53 -13.79
N ASN A 627 15.22 -2.50 -13.39
CA ASN A 627 14.47 -3.33 -14.32
C ASN A 627 12.99 -3.40 -13.93
N PHE A 628 12.13 -3.34 -14.95
CA PHE A 628 10.70 -3.54 -14.84
C PHE A 628 10.30 -4.81 -15.59
N PHE A 629 9.50 -5.64 -14.94
CA PHE A 629 8.99 -6.90 -15.44
C PHE A 629 7.47 -6.95 -15.26
N CYS A 630 6.83 -7.87 -15.96
CA CYS A 630 5.49 -8.32 -15.64
C CYS A 630 5.42 -9.85 -15.69
N LEU A 631 4.29 -10.42 -15.27
CA LEU A 631 4.07 -11.86 -15.34
C LEU A 631 3.04 -12.22 -16.42
N GLY A 632 3.25 -13.34 -17.07
CA GLY A 632 2.30 -13.92 -18.02
C GLY A 632 2.50 -15.42 -18.15
N ASN A 633 1.48 -16.08 -18.67
CA ASN A 633 1.55 -17.50 -18.99
C ASN A 633 1.08 -17.74 -20.43
N ARG A 634 1.53 -18.84 -21.01
CA ARG A 634 1.07 -19.35 -22.30
C ARG A 634 1.06 -20.87 -22.18
N GLU A 635 -0.05 -21.48 -22.56
CA GLU A 635 -0.24 -22.92 -22.40
C GLU A 635 -0.56 -23.56 -23.76
N ALA A 636 0.19 -24.61 -24.12
CA ALA A 636 -0.16 -25.49 -25.22
C ALA A 636 -1.51 -26.15 -24.94
N LYS A 637 -2.27 -26.41 -26.00
CA LYS A 637 -3.57 -27.07 -25.86
C LYS A 637 -3.40 -28.53 -25.48
N ARG A 638 -4.08 -28.97 -24.42
CA ARG A 638 -4.11 -30.37 -23.98
C ARG A 638 -5.46 -31.03 -24.32
N PRO A 639 -5.54 -32.36 -24.49
CA PRO A 639 -6.79 -33.06 -24.83
C PRO A 639 -7.91 -32.88 -23.79
N ASP A 640 -7.53 -32.69 -22.52
CA ASP A 640 -8.41 -32.56 -21.36
C ASP A 640 -8.84 -31.11 -21.09
N ASP A 641 -8.36 -30.13 -21.85
CA ASP A 641 -8.78 -28.74 -21.73
C ASP A 641 -10.30 -28.56 -21.93
N PRO A 642 -10.91 -27.53 -21.34
CA PRO A 642 -12.30 -27.19 -21.62
C PRO A 642 -12.48 -26.84 -23.09
N VAL A 643 -13.54 -27.39 -23.68
CA VAL A 643 -14.04 -26.96 -24.98
C VAL A 643 -15.05 -25.84 -24.72
N PRO A 644 -14.91 -24.66 -25.35
CA PRO A 644 -15.88 -23.58 -25.20
C PRO A 644 -17.31 -24.06 -25.53
N GLU A 645 -18.23 -23.89 -24.59
CA GLU A 645 -19.67 -24.12 -24.80
C GLU A 645 -20.31 -22.97 -25.59
N GLN A 646 -19.75 -21.76 -25.45
CA GLN A 646 -20.19 -20.54 -26.09
C GLN A 646 -19.00 -19.80 -26.69
N LEU A 647 -19.18 -19.17 -27.85
CA LEU A 647 -18.12 -18.38 -28.48
C LEU A 647 -18.21 -16.92 -28.04
N ALA A 648 -17.08 -16.36 -27.62
CA ALA A 648 -16.93 -14.91 -27.49
C ALA A 648 -16.94 -14.24 -28.88
N PRO A 649 -17.29 -12.94 -28.99
CA PRO A 649 -17.21 -12.22 -30.26
C PRO A 649 -15.81 -12.30 -30.86
N ALA A 650 -15.66 -12.63 -32.14
CA ALA A 650 -14.35 -12.88 -32.77
C ALA A 650 -13.37 -11.69 -32.69
N THR A 651 -13.89 -10.46 -32.58
CA THR A 651 -13.11 -9.23 -32.43
C THR A 651 -12.85 -8.84 -30.97
N SER A 652 -13.35 -9.61 -30.00
CA SER A 652 -13.14 -9.33 -28.58
C SER A 652 -11.73 -9.73 -28.14
N TYR A 653 -11.27 -9.10 -27.05
CA TYR A 653 -10.02 -9.50 -26.41
C TYR A 653 -10.06 -10.96 -25.95
N ALA A 654 -11.14 -11.39 -25.30
CA ALA A 654 -11.30 -12.77 -24.84
C ALA A 654 -11.13 -13.81 -25.97
N ALA A 655 -11.70 -13.56 -27.15
CA ALA A 655 -11.54 -14.47 -28.29
C ALA A 655 -10.10 -14.56 -28.79
N ARG A 656 -9.36 -13.43 -28.84
CA ARG A 656 -7.95 -13.41 -29.24
C ARG A 656 -7.05 -14.07 -28.19
N ALA A 657 -7.24 -13.78 -26.92
CA ALA A 657 -6.50 -14.41 -25.82
C ALA A 657 -6.69 -15.93 -25.77
N LEU A 658 -7.92 -16.41 -26.00
CA LEU A 658 -8.21 -17.85 -26.12
C LEU A 658 -7.53 -18.47 -27.36
N ALA A 659 -7.53 -17.78 -28.50
CA ALA A 659 -6.91 -18.27 -29.73
C ALA A 659 -5.39 -18.36 -29.61
N GLU A 660 -4.75 -17.35 -29.01
CA GLU A 660 -3.30 -17.28 -28.80
C GLU A 660 -2.82 -18.06 -27.56
N ARG A 661 -3.78 -18.49 -26.73
CA ARG A 661 -3.61 -19.26 -25.49
C ARG A 661 -2.63 -18.65 -24.50
N ARG A 662 -2.66 -17.32 -24.39
CA ARG A 662 -1.81 -16.55 -23.49
C ARG A 662 -2.62 -15.52 -22.73
N PHE A 663 -2.17 -15.20 -21.52
CA PHE A 663 -2.72 -14.12 -20.73
C PHE A 663 -1.71 -13.64 -19.68
N LEU A 664 -1.96 -12.48 -19.10
CA LEU A 664 -1.19 -12.03 -17.94
C LEU A 664 -1.46 -12.94 -16.73
N ILE A 665 -0.46 -13.09 -15.88
CA ILE A 665 -0.65 -13.51 -14.49
C ILE A 665 -0.78 -12.23 -13.69
N TYR A 666 -1.86 -12.09 -12.93
CA TYR A 666 -2.16 -10.81 -12.29
C TYR A 666 -1.35 -10.66 -11.01
N VAL A 667 -0.34 -9.80 -11.06
CA VAL A 667 0.44 -9.43 -9.88
C VAL A 667 -0.41 -8.52 -9.00
N HIS A 668 -1.03 -9.13 -8.00
CA HIS A 668 -1.75 -8.42 -6.94
C HIS A 668 -0.88 -8.24 -5.69
N SER A 669 0.32 -8.79 -5.65
CA SER A 669 1.30 -8.59 -4.57
C SER A 669 1.44 -7.13 -4.15
N LYS A 670 1.79 -6.92 -2.87
CA LYS A 670 2.32 -5.65 -2.37
C LYS A 670 3.54 -5.93 -1.48
N LEU A 671 4.64 -6.30 -2.13
CA LEU A 671 5.87 -6.79 -1.51
C LEU A 671 7.05 -5.87 -1.83
N MET A 672 7.93 -5.67 -0.86
CA MET A 672 9.29 -5.20 -1.06
C MET A 672 10.27 -6.04 -0.23
N ILE A 673 11.33 -6.53 -0.85
CA ILE A 673 12.47 -7.20 -0.22
C ILE A 673 13.70 -6.30 -0.42
N VAL A 674 14.44 -6.08 0.66
CA VAL A 674 15.67 -5.29 0.66
C VAL A 674 16.82 -6.14 1.18
N ASP A 675 17.86 -6.24 0.37
CA ASP A 675 19.14 -6.88 0.70
C ASP A 675 19.03 -8.31 1.25
N ASP A 676 18.00 -9.09 0.86
CA ASP A 676 17.69 -10.43 1.40
C ASP A 676 17.55 -10.47 2.94
N GLU A 677 17.42 -9.30 3.58
CA GLU A 677 17.41 -9.11 5.03
C GLU A 677 16.02 -8.75 5.55
N TYR A 678 15.38 -7.84 4.84
CA TYR A 678 14.17 -7.17 5.27
C TYR A 678 13.07 -7.37 4.25
N VAL A 679 11.88 -7.68 4.75
CA VAL A 679 10.66 -7.81 3.97
C VAL A 679 9.62 -6.82 4.47
N LEU A 680 8.96 -6.13 3.55
CA LEU A 680 7.77 -5.31 3.79
C LEU A 680 6.65 -5.84 2.90
N LEU A 681 5.56 -6.30 3.50
CA LEU A 681 4.40 -6.81 2.76
C LEU A 681 3.10 -6.40 3.45
N GLY A 682 2.02 -6.30 2.68
CA GLY A 682 0.72 -5.89 3.21
C GLY A 682 -0.32 -5.69 2.12
N SER A 683 -1.23 -4.74 2.35
CA SER A 683 -2.28 -4.38 1.40
C SER A 683 -1.96 -3.15 0.55
N ALA A 684 -0.93 -2.37 0.92
CA ALA A 684 -0.67 -1.06 0.36
C ALA A 684 0.06 -1.07 -0.99
N ASN A 685 -0.60 -0.54 -2.01
CA ASN A 685 -0.03 -0.36 -3.34
C ASN A 685 0.99 0.80 -3.39
N ILE A 686 1.86 0.82 -4.39
CA ILE A 686 2.75 1.97 -4.68
C ILE A 686 1.98 2.96 -5.55
N ASN A 687 1.00 3.61 -4.94
CA ASN A 687 0.22 4.72 -5.45
C ASN A 687 -0.17 5.66 -4.29
N GLN A 688 -0.66 6.85 -4.57
CA GLN A 688 -1.08 7.78 -3.53
C GLN A 688 -2.29 7.27 -2.76
N ARG A 689 -3.25 6.58 -3.40
CA ARG A 689 -4.39 5.93 -2.72
C ARG A 689 -3.97 5.16 -1.47
N SER A 690 -2.93 4.34 -1.55
CA SER A 690 -2.46 3.54 -0.42
C SER A 690 -1.42 4.26 0.46
N GLN A 691 -0.62 5.18 -0.08
CA GLN A 691 0.48 5.83 0.64
C GLN A 691 0.09 7.13 1.38
N ASP A 692 -1.13 7.63 1.19
CA ASP A 692 -1.55 8.95 1.70
C ASP A 692 -1.98 8.97 3.17
N GLY A 693 -2.43 7.85 3.72
CA GLY A 693 -3.01 7.77 5.07
C GLY A 693 -4.45 8.28 5.19
N THR A 694 -4.89 9.22 4.34
CA THR A 694 -6.27 9.76 4.40
C THR A 694 -7.20 9.28 3.28
N ARG A 695 -6.66 8.53 2.31
CA ARG A 695 -7.42 7.91 1.21
C ARG A 695 -7.93 6.54 1.64
N ASP A 696 -7.39 5.46 1.09
CA ASP A 696 -7.73 4.10 1.49
C ASP A 696 -7.05 3.76 2.82
N THR A 697 -7.70 2.91 3.61
CA THR A 697 -7.05 2.37 4.82
C THR A 697 -6.26 1.12 4.48
N GLU A 698 -5.00 1.05 4.88
CA GLU A 698 -4.07 -0.04 4.57
C GLU A 698 -3.36 -0.56 5.82
N ILE A 699 -2.80 -1.76 5.74
CA ILE A 699 -1.95 -2.37 6.77
C ILE A 699 -0.78 -3.11 6.11
N ALA A 700 0.40 -3.04 6.72
CA ALA A 700 1.58 -3.78 6.31
C ALA A 700 2.40 -4.23 7.51
N VAL A 701 3.24 -5.24 7.31
CA VAL A 701 4.27 -5.67 8.26
C VAL A 701 5.63 -5.53 7.61
N GLY A 702 6.56 -4.89 8.32
CA GLY A 702 7.98 -4.95 7.98
C GLY A 702 8.72 -5.81 8.99
N ALA A 703 9.62 -6.67 8.51
CA ALA A 703 10.29 -7.62 9.37
C ALA A 703 11.67 -8.03 8.86
N SER A 704 12.53 -8.46 9.79
CA SER A 704 13.85 -9.05 9.54
C SER A 704 14.15 -10.11 10.60
N GLN A 705 15.04 -11.04 10.29
CA GLN A 705 15.51 -12.02 11.28
C GLN A 705 16.67 -11.46 12.09
N HIS A 706 16.71 -11.75 13.39
CA HIS A 706 17.75 -11.25 14.29
C HIS A 706 19.17 -11.63 13.85
N LYS A 707 19.33 -12.87 13.38
CA LYS A 707 20.63 -13.44 13.03
C LYS A 707 21.09 -13.13 11.60
N TYR A 708 20.16 -12.89 10.68
CA TYR A 708 20.47 -12.77 9.25
C TYR A 708 20.39 -11.32 8.82
N HIS A 709 21.52 -10.64 8.92
CA HIS A 709 21.65 -9.24 8.53
C HIS A 709 23.01 -8.97 7.90
N ASN A 710 23.13 -7.83 7.23
CA ASN A 710 24.27 -7.47 6.39
C ASN A 710 25.53 -7.17 7.24
N GLN A 711 26.13 -8.21 7.82
CA GLN A 711 27.43 -8.19 8.49
C GLN A 711 28.54 -8.56 7.51
N ASP A 712 29.68 -7.86 7.59
CA ASP A 712 30.94 -8.23 6.92
C ASP A 712 30.86 -8.43 5.40
N ALA A 713 29.96 -7.69 4.72
CA ALA A 713 29.77 -7.72 3.27
C ALA A 713 29.29 -9.08 2.70
N VAL A 714 28.72 -9.96 3.53
CA VAL A 714 28.05 -11.18 3.09
C VAL A 714 26.54 -10.95 3.09
N MET A 715 25.89 -11.18 1.95
CA MET A 715 24.44 -11.09 1.83
C MET A 715 23.75 -12.07 2.81
N PRO A 716 22.71 -11.64 3.54
CA PRO A 716 21.91 -12.50 4.41
C PRO A 716 21.30 -13.71 3.69
N ARG A 717 21.23 -14.84 4.39
CA ARG A 717 20.79 -16.14 3.85
C ARG A 717 19.74 -16.83 4.73
N GLY A 718 18.84 -16.02 5.29
CA GLY A 718 17.72 -16.49 6.10
C GLY A 718 16.47 -16.87 5.30
N GLN A 719 15.32 -16.85 5.97
CA GLN A 719 14.00 -17.08 5.38
C GLN A 719 13.62 -16.01 4.35
N VAL A 720 14.03 -14.74 4.51
CA VAL A 720 13.79 -13.69 3.49
C VAL A 720 14.51 -14.03 2.17
N HIS A 721 15.76 -14.45 2.27
CA HIS A 721 16.53 -14.97 1.13
C HIS A 721 15.86 -16.18 0.48
N GLY A 722 15.50 -17.19 1.28
CA GLY A 722 14.83 -18.40 0.79
C GLY A 722 13.50 -18.09 0.09
N PHE A 723 12.72 -17.17 0.65
CA PHE A 723 11.47 -16.71 0.04
C PHE A 723 11.69 -16.03 -1.31
N ARG A 724 12.68 -15.13 -1.40
CA ARG A 724 13.02 -14.42 -2.64
C ARG A 724 13.56 -15.37 -3.71
N ILE A 725 14.37 -16.37 -3.34
CA ILE A 725 14.80 -17.44 -4.25
C ILE A 725 13.60 -18.25 -4.74
N ASN A 726 12.64 -18.56 -3.86
CA ASN A 726 11.43 -19.29 -4.25
C ASN A 726 10.57 -18.49 -5.25
N LEU A 727 10.35 -17.19 -5.02
CA LEU A 727 9.66 -16.32 -5.97
C LEU A 727 10.38 -16.28 -7.32
N TRP A 728 11.72 -16.17 -7.31
CA TRP A 728 12.48 -16.18 -8.56
C TRP A 728 12.44 -17.55 -9.25
N ARG A 729 12.39 -18.64 -8.50
CA ARG A 729 12.18 -19.98 -9.05
C ARG A 729 10.85 -20.07 -9.77
N GLU A 730 9.77 -19.60 -9.14
CA GLU A 730 8.44 -19.55 -9.74
C GLU A 730 8.45 -18.71 -11.03
N HIS A 731 8.99 -17.50 -10.96
CA HIS A 731 8.96 -16.57 -12.09
C HIS A 731 9.87 -16.99 -13.23
N THR A 732 11.01 -17.61 -12.95
CA THR A 732 12.03 -17.94 -13.97
C THR A 732 12.15 -19.42 -14.30
N ASN A 733 11.41 -20.28 -13.58
CA ASN A 733 11.49 -21.74 -13.64
C ASN A 733 12.93 -22.28 -13.48
N ALA A 734 13.73 -21.58 -12.67
CA ALA A 734 15.14 -21.91 -12.46
C ALA A 734 15.67 -21.34 -11.14
N ILE A 735 16.75 -21.93 -10.63
CA ILE A 735 17.58 -21.33 -9.58
C ILE A 735 19.02 -21.31 -10.10
N PHE A 736 19.49 -20.13 -10.49
CA PHE A 736 20.89 -19.94 -10.92
C PHE A 736 21.77 -19.51 -9.75
N PRO A 737 23.07 -19.88 -9.72
CA PRO A 737 24.00 -19.41 -8.69
C PRO A 737 24.10 -17.88 -8.61
N SER A 738 23.88 -17.16 -9.72
CA SER A 738 23.91 -15.70 -9.75
C SER A 738 22.81 -15.07 -8.88
N TYR A 739 21.70 -15.79 -8.62
CA TYR A 739 20.58 -15.32 -7.81
C TYR A 739 20.94 -15.12 -6.34
N TYR A 740 22.08 -15.63 -5.91
CA TYR A 740 22.61 -15.35 -4.57
C TYR A 740 23.25 -13.97 -4.48
N GLU A 741 23.59 -13.33 -5.60
CA GLU A 741 24.15 -11.97 -5.65
C GLU A 741 23.30 -11.07 -6.56
N PRO A 742 22.09 -10.64 -6.12
CA PRO A 742 21.17 -9.89 -6.97
C PRO A 742 21.68 -8.53 -7.42
N SER A 743 22.66 -7.93 -6.73
CA SER A 743 23.27 -6.67 -7.18
C SER A 743 24.30 -6.84 -8.31
N SER A 744 24.72 -8.08 -8.57
CA SER A 744 25.74 -8.40 -9.56
C SER A 744 25.22 -8.20 -10.99
N LEU A 745 26.10 -7.72 -11.86
CA LEU A 745 25.77 -7.50 -13.27
C LEU A 745 25.38 -8.80 -13.98
N GLN A 746 26.00 -9.91 -13.59
CA GLN A 746 25.67 -11.24 -14.10
C GLN A 746 24.22 -11.60 -13.77
N CYS A 747 23.81 -11.46 -12.51
CA CYS A 747 22.44 -11.74 -12.08
C CYS A 747 21.42 -10.86 -12.80
N VAL A 748 21.67 -9.55 -12.89
CA VAL A 748 20.78 -8.61 -13.59
C VAL A 748 20.56 -9.04 -15.04
N ARG A 749 21.63 -9.38 -15.75
CA ARG A 749 21.57 -9.76 -17.16
C ARG A 749 20.96 -11.15 -17.38
N GLU A 750 21.18 -12.09 -16.46
CA GLU A 750 20.59 -13.43 -16.52
C GLU A 750 19.07 -13.37 -16.33
N VAL A 751 18.59 -12.66 -15.29
CA VAL A 751 17.16 -12.44 -15.06
C VAL A 751 16.51 -11.72 -16.25
N TYR A 752 17.14 -10.65 -16.76
CA TYR A 752 16.62 -9.96 -17.94
C TYR A 752 16.61 -10.86 -19.19
N GLY A 753 17.64 -11.68 -19.39
CA GLY A 753 17.75 -12.60 -20.51
C GLY A 753 16.60 -13.61 -20.53
N ILE A 754 16.31 -14.23 -19.39
CA ILE A 754 15.17 -15.15 -19.24
C ILE A 754 13.86 -14.44 -19.52
N ALA A 755 13.66 -13.27 -18.92
CA ALA A 755 12.45 -12.48 -19.12
C ALA A 755 12.24 -12.07 -20.58
N LYS A 756 13.33 -11.80 -21.32
CA LYS A 756 13.29 -11.48 -22.75
C LYS A 756 12.96 -12.71 -23.59
N THR A 757 13.56 -13.87 -23.29
CA THR A 757 13.25 -15.13 -23.98
C THR A 757 11.79 -15.53 -23.77
N ASN A 758 11.28 -15.41 -22.54
CA ASN A 758 9.88 -15.65 -22.24
C ASN A 758 8.97 -14.64 -22.96
N TRP A 759 9.30 -13.36 -22.99
CA TRP A 759 8.54 -12.38 -23.77
C TRP A 759 8.48 -12.75 -25.26
N ASP A 760 9.60 -13.14 -25.86
CA ASP A 760 9.64 -13.54 -27.27
C ASP A 760 8.79 -14.79 -27.55
N ALA A 761 8.78 -15.76 -26.65
CA ALA A 761 7.89 -16.93 -26.74
C ALA A 761 6.42 -16.57 -26.48
N PHE A 762 6.16 -15.63 -25.56
CA PHE A 762 4.83 -15.14 -25.23
C PHE A 762 4.19 -14.43 -26.43
N ILE A 763 4.94 -13.58 -27.14
CA ILE A 763 4.45 -12.87 -28.34
C ILE A 763 4.62 -13.64 -29.65
N GLY A 764 5.38 -14.74 -29.63
CA GLY A 764 5.77 -15.52 -30.80
C GLY A 764 4.61 -16.22 -31.52
N PRO A 765 4.84 -16.71 -32.74
CA PRO A 765 3.81 -17.37 -33.55
C PRO A 765 3.43 -18.77 -33.05
N ASP A 766 4.33 -19.43 -32.31
CA ASP A 766 4.12 -20.80 -31.84
C ASP A 766 3.41 -20.79 -30.48
N ILE A 767 2.32 -21.55 -30.37
CA ILE A 767 1.61 -21.76 -29.10
C ILE A 767 2.30 -22.91 -28.34
N VAL A 768 3.14 -22.54 -27.39
CA VAL A 768 3.92 -23.45 -26.54
C VAL A 768 3.71 -23.12 -25.07
N ASP A 769 3.92 -24.11 -24.20
CA ASP A 769 4.04 -23.86 -22.77
C ASP A 769 5.21 -22.90 -22.53
N LEU A 770 4.97 -21.84 -21.77
CA LEU A 770 5.99 -20.85 -21.46
C LEU A 770 7.03 -21.45 -20.50
N TYR A 771 8.32 -21.15 -20.73
CA TYR A 771 9.38 -21.72 -19.88
C TYR A 771 9.28 -21.26 -18.42
N GLY A 772 9.04 -19.96 -18.20
CA GLY A 772 8.72 -19.37 -16.90
C GLY A 772 7.86 -18.13 -17.08
N HIS A 773 7.35 -17.58 -15.99
CA HIS A 773 6.33 -16.52 -16.02
C HIS A 773 6.85 -15.09 -16.19
N LEU A 774 8.13 -14.85 -15.87
CA LEU A 774 8.72 -13.52 -15.91
C LEU A 774 8.85 -13.04 -17.35
N LEU A 775 8.29 -11.87 -17.64
CA LEU A 775 8.36 -11.17 -18.91
C LEU A 775 9.04 -9.82 -18.73
N ILE A 776 9.78 -9.35 -19.74
CA ILE A 776 10.15 -7.92 -19.75
C ILE A 776 8.89 -7.08 -19.80
N TYR A 777 8.85 -5.97 -19.08
CA TYR A 777 7.79 -5.00 -19.31
C TYR A 777 7.99 -4.38 -20.71
N PRO A 778 6.95 -4.28 -21.57
CA PRO A 778 7.10 -4.00 -23.00
C PRO A 778 7.52 -2.56 -23.32
N MET A 779 8.79 -2.24 -23.10
CA MET A 779 9.38 -0.92 -23.37
C MET A 779 10.83 -1.04 -23.81
N VAL A 780 11.32 0.00 -24.49
CA VAL A 780 12.73 0.21 -24.80
C VAL A 780 13.28 1.28 -23.87
N VAL A 781 14.41 0.99 -23.23
CA VAL A 781 15.18 1.94 -22.44
C VAL A 781 16.49 2.18 -23.18
N ASN A 782 16.77 3.43 -23.52
CA ASN A 782 18.01 3.81 -24.20
C ASN A 782 19.13 4.12 -23.19
N GLN A 783 20.35 4.21 -23.71
CA GLN A 783 21.56 4.51 -22.93
C GLN A 783 21.48 5.85 -22.16
N ASP A 784 20.76 6.83 -22.68
CA ASP A 784 20.57 8.14 -22.06
C ASP A 784 19.45 8.16 -20.99
N GLY A 785 18.79 7.03 -20.75
CA GLY A 785 17.66 6.91 -19.84
C GLY A 785 16.31 7.25 -20.45
N SER A 786 16.24 7.58 -21.74
CA SER A 786 14.95 7.79 -22.41
C SER A 786 14.19 6.47 -22.59
N VAL A 787 12.87 6.52 -22.43
CA VAL A 787 11.97 5.35 -22.49
C VAL A 787 10.99 5.52 -23.66
N GLN A 788 10.97 4.51 -24.54
CA GLN A 788 10.20 4.47 -25.78
C GLN A 788 9.38 3.18 -25.87
N GLU A 789 8.34 3.19 -26.69
CA GLU A 789 7.54 1.99 -26.97
C GLU A 789 8.40 0.91 -27.62
N LEU A 790 8.07 -0.35 -27.35
CA LEU A 790 8.69 -1.47 -28.04
C LEU A 790 8.18 -1.48 -29.49
N PRO A 791 9.04 -1.51 -30.53
CA PRO A 791 8.58 -1.52 -31.92
C PRO A 791 7.66 -2.72 -32.21
N GLY A 792 6.44 -2.46 -32.70
CA GLY A 792 5.41 -3.50 -32.89
C GLY A 792 4.75 -3.98 -31.60
N GLY A 793 5.03 -3.33 -30.47
CA GLY A 793 4.48 -3.57 -29.15
C GLY A 793 3.90 -2.29 -28.54
N GLU A 794 3.35 -1.40 -29.37
CA GLU A 794 2.70 -0.17 -28.94
C GLU A 794 1.42 -0.46 -28.13
N CYS A 795 0.77 -1.59 -28.41
CA CYS A 795 -0.36 -2.12 -27.65
C CYS A 795 -0.01 -3.44 -26.97
N PHE A 796 -0.69 -3.76 -25.86
CA PHE A 796 -0.53 -5.06 -25.22
C PHE A 796 -1.02 -6.19 -26.14
N PRO A 797 -0.38 -7.37 -26.11
CA PRO A 797 -0.79 -8.51 -26.92
C PRO A 797 -2.29 -8.79 -26.81
N ASP A 798 -2.92 -9.00 -27.96
CA ASP A 798 -4.33 -9.37 -28.11
C ASP A 798 -5.35 -8.27 -27.72
N SER A 799 -4.90 -7.06 -27.39
CA SER A 799 -5.74 -5.89 -27.08
C SER A 799 -5.44 -4.70 -28.00
N ALA A 800 -6.30 -3.68 -28.00
CA ALA A 800 -5.99 -2.36 -28.58
C ALA A 800 -5.49 -1.34 -27.54
N ALA A 801 -5.19 -1.80 -26.32
CA ALA A 801 -4.78 -0.95 -25.22
C ALA A 801 -3.32 -0.54 -25.35
N ALA A 802 -3.06 0.77 -25.37
CA ALA A 802 -1.69 1.30 -25.46
C ALA A 802 -0.90 0.96 -24.20
N VAL A 803 0.35 0.49 -24.37
CA VAL A 803 1.23 0.10 -23.27
C VAL A 803 1.57 1.28 -22.35
N PHE A 804 1.74 2.47 -22.96
CA PHE A 804 2.10 3.70 -22.23
C PHE A 804 0.90 4.45 -21.67
N GLY A 805 -0.31 3.91 -21.86
CA GLY A 805 -1.53 4.56 -21.44
C GLY A 805 -1.84 5.81 -22.25
N SER A 806 -2.97 6.42 -21.92
CA SER A 806 -3.40 7.70 -22.47
C SER A 806 -4.15 8.48 -21.41
N SER A 807 -3.94 9.81 -21.40
CA SER A 807 -4.69 10.70 -20.52
C SER A 807 -5.90 11.25 -21.28
N VAL A 808 -7.08 11.09 -20.70
CA VAL A 808 -8.35 11.53 -21.30
C VAL A 808 -8.87 12.83 -20.70
N GLY A 809 -8.24 13.34 -19.63
CA GLY A 809 -8.55 14.62 -18.99
C GLY A 809 -9.96 14.75 -18.40
N SER A 810 -10.77 13.70 -18.48
CA SER A 810 -12.17 13.67 -18.06
C SER A 810 -12.36 13.10 -16.64
N MET A 811 -11.33 12.44 -16.08
CA MET A 811 -11.34 11.89 -14.74
C MET A 811 -10.45 12.72 -13.80
N PRO A 812 -10.91 13.04 -12.59
CA PRO A 812 -10.05 13.65 -11.58
C PRO A 812 -8.87 12.74 -11.21
N ASP A 813 -7.62 13.23 -11.32
CA ASP A 813 -6.41 12.47 -10.99
C ASP A 813 -6.45 11.80 -9.61
N VAL A 814 -7.14 12.38 -8.63
CA VAL A 814 -7.29 11.81 -7.28
C VAL A 814 -7.88 10.39 -7.27
N LEU A 815 -8.61 10.01 -8.32
CA LEU A 815 -9.21 8.69 -8.48
C LEU A 815 -8.20 7.62 -8.93
N THR A 816 -7.29 8.02 -9.82
CA THR A 816 -6.36 7.16 -10.55
C THR A 816 -4.90 7.30 -10.05
N THR A 817 -4.69 8.06 -8.97
CA THR A 817 -3.36 8.32 -8.37
C THR A 817 -3.09 7.65 -7.05
#